data_AF-A0A5C8F4I2-F1
#
_entry.id   AF-A0A5C8F4I2-F1
#
_cell.length_a   1.000
_cell.length_b   1.000
_cell.length_c   1.000
_cell.angle_alpha   90.00
_cell.angle_beta   90.00
_cell.angle_gamma   90.00
#
_symmetry.space_group_name_H-M   'P 1'
#
loop_
_entity.id
_entity.type
_entity.pdbx_description
1 polymer ?
#
loop_
_entity_poly.entity_id
_entity_poly.type
_entity_poly.pdbx_seq_one_letter_code
_entity_poly.pdbx_strand_id
1 'polypeptide(L)'
;MNDVEKDINILSNFFIENKDIASEFEEYSNIIEDNIYNKLFNSFNKTFYTRKQDFIYECSNIIESIKFLIKIPELIGKTIVGIIPNNKDESYLNIMHSFYNKKIYNYMFPIVIYNGNENDEVRIINNIDNIVMMDRKDYYHITKKSFDYKLNLKSFVKCAAISENINLSNTVFIHFPSSMDFEYSKYLFQFLDVLILTDDSINKFNFELLQKNLDAYILLYSQNNNNKKLCDKYEIKIYKDIDSLKNYISARDDLVNKNYSFADKYIFEYSNVIFQCSNLVNQKESILGKVNEDIVKLSDKNIENIIKNIKDDILNELDILNKTNQKFYRLVKQIEKYFYDLENQMEKKFIGKKLKLKDGYKYNMQKSYLNFLYSNDNNKAEEISQKLINEDNDFLYINKLYKEQFNNKLLSKDSLDYIKNFYYDDKASICQKLALANFQHELNINAIQLGKLLFHLEEKHYHLLYSFNAKELLLLGDYYYSLNNEPEATKYYEKSLRKNSPLAYNKLINIKSYISNKKNIHKLVNICSDKNITYEYALLLKSEKDKSSMSYIKMAAALGNSDAILDMANYYFYKAKSIYVDSKNSNSGADTSVYEKYNNNSLVMYQYLLSKNDLDRNKLSDIYYKVGFIYYNNGDKLRALTFLSKSNKDAALTLMANIYYKNEDYDEAINMYEQSYKIFKNEKSLVELNKLKGRKKAIEIKKNKNNELNNVYYKEEKQFKKSEWCFITTATYIALGKDYDCDEIRLFHNYRDEHLIKDEDGEKLISEYYEIAPNIVENINKLENYIEIYKYIYYNYINKIYNQLLIKNYSRAKKMYIDMVLSLKEKFYI
;
A
#
# COMPACT_ATOMS: atom_id res chain seq x y z
N MET A 1 74.54 -0.03 -8.43
CA MET A 1 73.15 -0.51 -8.28
C MET A 1 72.63 -0.78 -9.67
N ASN A 2 72.19 -2.01 -9.95
CA ASN A 2 71.60 -2.35 -11.24
C ASN A 2 70.33 -1.52 -11.45
N ASP A 3 70.02 -1.10 -12.67
CA ASP A 3 68.82 -0.29 -12.96
C ASP A 3 67.53 -0.92 -12.38
N VAL A 4 67.46 -2.25 -12.35
CA VAL A 4 66.38 -3.04 -11.73
C VAL A 4 66.29 -2.82 -10.22
N GLU A 5 67.41 -2.73 -9.52
CA GLU A 5 67.46 -2.51 -8.06
C GLU A 5 66.98 -1.09 -7.71
N LYS A 6 67.34 -0.10 -8.54
CA LYS A 6 66.82 1.26 -8.43
C LYS A 6 65.31 1.29 -8.66
N ASP A 7 64.81 0.60 -9.67
CA ASP A 7 63.39 0.55 -9.99
C ASP A 7 62.57 -0.18 -8.90
N ILE A 8 63.09 -1.25 -8.32
CA ILE A 8 62.48 -1.96 -7.18
C ILE A 8 62.41 -1.04 -5.95
N ASN A 9 63.45 -0.26 -5.67
CA ASN A 9 63.45 0.70 -4.56
C ASN A 9 62.46 1.84 -4.77
N ILE A 10 62.29 2.33 -6.01
CA ILE A 10 61.25 3.32 -6.31
C ILE A 10 59.85 2.70 -6.16
N LEU A 11 59.67 1.44 -6.58
CA LEU A 11 58.39 0.74 -6.43
C LEU A 11 58.03 0.44 -4.97
N SER A 12 59.01 0.08 -4.14
CA SER A 12 58.77 -0.18 -2.71
C SER A 12 58.25 1.06 -1.99
N ASN A 13 58.64 2.26 -2.43
CA ASN A 13 58.15 3.52 -1.87
C ASN A 13 56.62 3.67 -1.97
N PHE A 14 55.95 3.11 -2.99
CA PHE A 14 54.47 3.12 -3.08
C PHE A 14 53.77 2.41 -1.92
N PHE A 15 54.50 1.58 -1.18
CA PHE A 15 53.99 0.78 -0.06
C PHE A 15 54.44 1.29 1.30
N ILE A 16 55.28 2.33 1.37
CA ILE A 16 55.75 2.92 2.62
C ILE A 16 54.69 3.86 3.17
N GLU A 17 54.32 3.69 4.44
CA GLU A 17 53.39 4.58 5.13
C GLU A 17 54.16 5.76 5.75
N ASN A 18 53.95 6.98 5.25
CA ASN A 18 54.43 8.18 5.93
C ASN A 18 53.36 8.63 6.93
N LYS A 19 53.59 8.34 8.22
CA LYS A 19 52.66 8.65 9.32
C LYS A 19 52.50 10.14 9.65
N ASP A 20 53.38 11.01 9.13
CA ASP A 20 53.50 12.40 9.60
C ASP A 20 52.67 13.44 8.84
N ILE A 21 51.78 13.04 7.93
CA ILE A 21 50.83 13.96 7.28
C ILE A 21 49.46 13.84 7.94
N ALA A 22 49.44 13.67 9.27
CA ALA A 22 48.20 13.78 10.03
C ALA A 22 47.76 15.25 9.98
N SER A 23 46.85 15.57 9.07
CA SER A 23 46.32 16.93 9.00
C SER A 23 45.62 17.25 10.33
N GLU A 24 45.63 18.52 10.74
CA GLU A 24 44.82 19.00 11.88
C GLU A 24 43.31 18.68 11.75
N PHE A 25 42.85 18.29 10.56
CA PHE A 25 41.46 17.89 10.28
C PHE A 25 41.18 16.41 10.57
N GLU A 26 42.20 15.56 10.69
CA GLU A 26 42.02 14.13 10.94
C GLU A 26 41.36 13.86 12.29
N GLU A 27 41.71 14.66 13.31
CA GLU A 27 41.07 14.57 14.63
C GLU A 27 39.55 14.79 14.51
N TYR A 28 39.12 15.83 13.79
CA TYR A 28 37.71 16.10 13.54
C TYR A 28 37.05 14.97 12.75
N SER A 29 37.70 14.48 11.70
CA SER A 29 37.19 13.37 10.88
C SER A 29 36.97 12.10 11.72
N ASN A 30 37.94 11.74 12.57
CA ASN A 30 37.86 10.58 13.44
C ASN A 30 36.77 10.74 14.50
N ILE A 31 36.63 11.93 15.09
CA ILE A 31 35.54 12.23 16.04
C ILE A 31 34.18 12.08 15.36
N ILE A 32 33.99 12.61 14.15
CA ILE A 32 32.74 12.49 13.39
C ILE A 32 32.44 11.02 13.12
N GLU A 33 33.42 10.29 12.59
CA GLU A 33 33.33 8.87 12.27
C GLU A 33 32.93 8.02 13.49
N ASP A 34 33.65 8.18 14.60
CA ASP A 34 33.41 7.43 15.83
C ASP A 34 32.03 7.70 16.40
N ASN A 35 31.58 8.97 16.40
CA ASN A 35 30.24 9.29 16.90
C ASN A 35 29.14 8.73 15.99
N ILE A 36 29.36 8.69 14.67
CA ILE A 36 28.41 8.11 13.72
C ILE A 36 28.33 6.59 13.90
N TYR A 37 29.45 5.88 13.76
CA TYR A 37 29.44 4.41 13.81
C TYR A 37 29.13 3.86 15.20
N ASN A 38 29.73 4.41 16.27
CA ASN A 38 29.63 3.82 17.60
C ASN A 38 28.38 4.29 18.38
N LYS A 39 27.92 5.53 18.17
CA LYS A 39 26.79 6.10 18.92
C LYS A 39 25.52 6.24 18.09
N LEU A 40 25.61 6.89 16.93
CA LEU A 40 24.44 7.22 16.12
C LEU A 40 23.77 5.98 15.55
N PHE A 41 24.51 5.08 14.90
CA PHE A 41 23.94 3.89 14.26
C PHE A 41 23.23 2.96 15.25
N ASN A 42 23.79 2.81 16.46
CA ASN A 42 23.15 2.06 17.54
C ASN A 42 21.81 2.68 17.97
N SER A 43 21.71 4.01 18.04
CA SER A 43 20.45 4.69 18.34
C SER A 43 19.48 4.67 17.15
N PHE A 44 20.00 4.84 15.95
CA PHE A 44 19.24 4.88 14.70
C PHE A 44 18.58 3.54 14.39
N ASN A 45 19.25 2.42 14.67
CA ASN A 45 18.69 1.07 14.50
C ASN A 45 17.41 0.85 15.31
N LYS A 46 17.18 1.63 16.38
CA LYS A 46 15.98 1.56 17.21
C LYS A 46 14.83 2.46 16.70
N THR A 47 15.08 3.30 15.70
CA THR A 47 14.04 4.13 15.08
C THR A 47 13.14 3.29 14.17
N PHE A 48 11.96 3.81 13.88
CA PHE A 48 10.99 3.19 12.97
C PHE A 48 11.15 3.65 11.52
N TYR A 49 12.29 4.28 11.19
CA TYR A 49 12.63 4.65 9.83
C TYR A 49 12.78 3.40 8.95
N THR A 50 12.17 3.41 7.77
CA THR A 50 12.10 2.23 6.91
C THR A 50 13.36 2.02 6.07
N ARG A 51 14.04 3.10 5.67
CA ARG A 51 15.18 3.09 4.75
C ARG A 51 16.53 3.14 5.47
N LYS A 52 16.72 2.31 6.51
CA LYS A 52 17.92 2.40 7.39
C LYS A 52 19.25 2.26 6.64
N GLN A 53 19.31 1.35 5.66
CA GLN A 53 20.52 1.13 4.87
C GLN A 53 20.95 2.38 4.10
N ASP A 54 20.00 3.16 3.58
CA ASP A 54 20.30 4.35 2.79
C ASP A 54 20.93 5.44 3.68
N PHE A 55 20.37 5.69 4.87
CA PHE A 55 20.94 6.65 5.81
C PHE A 55 22.38 6.28 6.23
N ILE A 56 22.62 4.99 6.50
CA ILE A 56 23.95 4.47 6.87
C ILE A 56 24.93 4.65 5.70
N TYR A 57 24.49 4.32 4.49
CA TYR A 57 25.28 4.45 3.28
C TYR A 57 25.66 5.92 3.03
N GLU A 58 24.70 6.85 3.10
CA GLU A 58 24.99 8.26 2.86
C GLU A 58 25.86 8.89 3.95
N CYS A 59 25.68 8.53 5.22
CA CYS A 59 26.61 8.95 6.28
C CYS A 59 28.03 8.44 6.02
N SER A 60 28.18 7.20 5.53
CA SER A 60 29.48 6.62 5.19
C SER A 60 30.11 7.35 4.00
N ASN A 61 29.33 7.66 2.95
CA ASN A 61 29.80 8.46 1.81
C ASN A 61 30.30 9.86 2.24
N ILE A 62 29.60 10.51 3.18
CA ILE A 62 30.03 11.81 3.72
C ILE A 62 31.39 11.66 4.43
N ILE A 63 31.56 10.64 5.28
CA ILE A 63 32.83 10.37 5.98
C ILE A 63 33.96 10.07 4.98
N GLU A 64 33.71 9.21 3.98
CA GLU A 64 34.69 8.91 2.93
C GLU A 64 35.10 10.17 2.15
N SER A 65 34.13 11.06 1.88
CA SER A 65 34.39 12.34 1.22
C SER A 65 35.26 13.26 2.06
N ILE A 66 35.02 13.33 3.37
CA ILE A 66 35.85 14.08 4.31
C ILE A 66 37.26 13.52 4.34
N LYS A 67 37.39 12.21 4.55
CA LYS A 67 38.69 11.52 4.59
C LYS A 67 39.49 11.73 3.31
N PHE A 68 38.83 11.74 2.16
CA PHE A 68 39.50 12.00 0.90
C PHE A 68 39.93 13.47 0.77
N LEU A 69 39.01 14.41 1.03
CA LEU A 69 39.27 15.84 0.89
C LEU A 69 40.40 16.32 1.81
N ILE A 70 40.50 15.75 3.01
CA ILE A 70 41.56 16.05 3.98
C ILE A 70 42.96 15.67 3.46
N LYS A 71 43.08 14.61 2.64
CA LYS A 71 44.36 14.15 2.08
C LYS A 71 44.83 15.00 0.88
N ILE A 72 43.90 15.69 0.24
CA ILE A 72 44.17 16.64 -0.85
C ILE A 72 43.46 17.96 -0.53
N PRO A 73 43.89 18.67 0.52
CA PRO A 73 43.24 19.89 0.97
C PRO A 73 43.30 21.01 -0.08
N GLU A 74 44.17 20.89 -1.08
CA GLU A 74 44.25 21.81 -2.23
C GLU A 74 42.95 21.84 -3.06
N LEU A 75 42.05 20.88 -2.87
CA LEU A 75 40.72 20.90 -3.47
C LEU A 75 39.73 21.81 -2.73
N ILE A 76 39.98 22.17 -1.48
CA ILE A 76 39.03 22.89 -0.62
C ILE A 76 38.76 24.28 -1.20
N GLY A 77 37.49 24.54 -1.55
CA GLY A 77 37.05 25.79 -2.16
C GLY A 77 37.84 26.15 -3.42
N LYS A 78 37.98 25.18 -4.32
CA LYS A 78 38.45 25.36 -5.69
C LYS A 78 37.39 24.89 -6.67
N THR A 79 37.41 25.45 -7.87
CA THR A 79 36.67 24.95 -9.02
C THR A 79 37.39 23.72 -9.55
N ILE A 80 36.73 22.57 -9.56
CA ILE A 80 37.37 21.30 -9.91
C ILE A 80 36.96 20.88 -11.32
N VAL A 81 37.94 20.80 -12.22
CA VAL A 81 37.74 20.48 -13.64
C VAL A 81 38.31 19.10 -13.95
N GLY A 82 37.43 18.15 -14.22
CA GLY A 82 37.80 16.82 -14.69
C GLY A 82 38.02 16.78 -16.20
N ILE A 83 39.05 16.09 -16.67
CA ILE A 83 39.35 15.91 -18.09
C ILE A 83 39.50 14.42 -18.37
N ILE A 84 38.72 13.91 -19.33
CA ILE A 84 38.84 12.53 -19.83
C ILE A 84 39.40 12.58 -21.27
N PRO A 85 40.67 12.18 -21.47
CA PRO A 85 41.37 12.34 -22.73
C PRO A 85 40.96 11.31 -23.79
N ASN A 86 41.34 11.58 -25.04
CA ASN A 86 41.34 10.60 -26.11
C ASN A 86 42.67 9.82 -26.12
N ASN A 87 42.63 8.50 -26.28
CA ASN A 87 43.83 7.68 -26.47
C ASN A 87 44.50 7.83 -27.83
N LYS A 88 43.78 8.32 -28.85
CA LYS A 88 44.26 8.38 -30.23
C LYS A 88 44.71 9.77 -30.68
N ASP A 89 44.39 10.80 -29.90
CA ASP A 89 44.58 12.19 -30.30
C ASP A 89 45.23 12.98 -29.17
N GLU A 90 46.42 13.55 -29.42
CA GLU A 90 47.13 14.43 -28.49
C GLU A 90 46.45 15.80 -28.34
N SER A 91 45.35 16.10 -29.05
CA SER A 91 44.67 17.40 -28.97
C SER A 91 44.17 17.79 -27.57
N TYR A 92 43.90 16.83 -26.68
CA TYR A 92 43.59 17.13 -25.27
C TYR A 92 44.82 17.67 -24.52
N LEU A 93 46.04 17.29 -24.92
CA LEU A 93 47.26 17.86 -24.35
C LEU A 93 47.32 19.35 -24.65
N ASN A 94 46.77 19.83 -25.77
CA ASN A 94 46.68 21.27 -26.03
C ASN A 94 45.73 21.98 -25.05
N ILE A 95 44.64 21.33 -24.62
CA ILE A 95 43.77 21.87 -23.56
C ILE A 95 44.58 21.98 -22.27
N MET A 96 45.34 20.95 -21.90
CA MET A 96 46.17 20.93 -20.70
C MET A 96 47.32 21.95 -20.77
N HIS A 97 48.04 21.99 -21.88
CA HIS A 97 49.12 22.94 -22.18
C HIS A 97 48.66 24.40 -22.20
N SER A 98 47.37 24.64 -22.42
CA SER A 98 46.80 25.99 -22.33
C SER A 98 46.74 26.52 -20.88
N PHE A 99 46.85 25.63 -19.88
CA PHE A 99 46.78 25.95 -18.46
C PHE A 99 48.10 25.69 -17.71
N TYR A 100 48.92 24.71 -18.11
CA TYR A 100 50.23 24.41 -17.51
C TYR A 100 51.21 23.70 -18.49
N ASN A 101 52.53 23.86 -18.30
CA ASN A 101 53.52 23.67 -19.38
C ASN A 101 54.02 22.22 -19.66
N LYS A 102 53.81 21.21 -18.82
CA LYS A 102 54.47 19.89 -18.92
C LYS A 102 53.53 18.72 -19.30
N LYS A 103 54.04 17.77 -20.10
CA LYS A 103 53.33 16.50 -20.40
C LYS A 103 53.31 15.61 -19.15
N ILE A 104 52.12 15.26 -18.67
CA ILE A 104 51.93 14.35 -17.53
C ILE A 104 51.69 12.94 -18.07
N TYR A 105 52.67 12.05 -17.90
CA TYR A 105 52.60 10.66 -18.36
C TYR A 105 51.96 9.77 -17.30
N ASN A 106 50.64 9.60 -17.36
CA ASN A 106 49.92 8.57 -16.60
C ASN A 106 48.59 8.21 -17.26
N TYR A 107 48.46 6.92 -17.60
CA TYR A 107 47.25 6.36 -18.23
C TYR A 107 46.52 5.35 -17.34
N MET A 108 46.95 5.18 -16.08
CA MET A 108 46.49 4.07 -15.24
C MET A 108 45.56 4.49 -14.10
N PHE A 109 45.75 5.67 -13.52
CA PHE A 109 44.96 6.17 -12.39
C PHE A 109 44.79 7.70 -12.46
N PRO A 110 43.80 8.29 -11.75
CA PRO A 110 43.57 9.73 -11.76
C PRO A 110 44.72 10.56 -11.18
N ILE A 111 44.96 11.74 -11.74
CA ILE A 111 45.92 12.72 -11.22
C ILE A 111 45.21 14.04 -10.92
N VAL A 112 45.35 14.53 -9.69
CA VAL A 112 44.98 15.87 -9.27
C VAL A 112 46.14 16.82 -9.54
N ILE A 113 45.88 17.92 -10.22
CA ILE A 113 46.88 18.91 -10.62
C ILE A 113 46.45 20.25 -10.03
N TYR A 114 47.20 20.72 -9.05
CA TYR A 114 46.91 21.94 -8.30
C TYR A 114 48.01 22.98 -8.51
N ASN A 115 47.66 24.24 -8.26
CA ASN A 115 48.62 25.33 -8.44
C ASN A 115 49.63 25.33 -7.28
N GLY A 116 50.93 25.23 -7.58
CA GLY A 116 51.99 25.11 -6.58
C GLY A 116 53.40 25.21 -7.17
N ASN A 117 54.42 24.89 -6.37
CA ASN A 117 55.80 24.96 -6.83
C ASN A 117 56.16 23.69 -7.60
N GLU A 118 56.71 23.82 -8.81
CA GLU A 118 57.00 22.67 -9.69
C GLU A 118 57.99 21.65 -9.09
N ASN A 119 58.75 22.05 -8.07
CA ASN A 119 59.72 21.22 -7.36
C ASN A 119 59.11 20.44 -6.18
N ASP A 120 57.83 20.60 -5.88
CA ASP A 120 57.21 19.84 -4.78
C ASP A 120 57.14 18.35 -5.12
N GLU A 121 57.22 17.52 -4.07
CA GLU A 121 57.09 16.08 -4.19
C GLU A 121 55.69 15.69 -4.66
N VAL A 122 55.60 14.59 -5.43
CA VAL A 122 54.33 14.01 -5.87
C VAL A 122 53.71 13.29 -4.69
N ARG A 123 52.49 13.69 -4.32
CA ARG A 123 51.70 13.02 -3.29
C ARG A 123 50.93 11.87 -3.93
N ILE A 124 51.10 10.65 -3.45
CA ILE A 124 50.45 9.46 -3.98
C ILE A 124 49.56 8.89 -2.89
N ILE A 125 48.29 8.64 -3.23
CA ILE A 125 47.33 7.98 -2.34
C ILE A 125 47.17 6.55 -2.83
N ASN A 126 47.49 5.58 -1.98
CA ASN A 126 47.36 4.16 -2.33
C ASN A 126 45.92 3.63 -2.07
N ASN A 127 45.66 2.38 -2.45
CA ASN A 127 44.33 1.76 -2.34
C ASN A 127 43.88 1.47 -0.90
N ILE A 128 44.81 1.48 0.06
CA ILE A 128 44.50 1.41 1.50
C ILE A 128 44.51 2.80 2.14
N ASP A 129 44.46 3.85 1.32
CA ASP A 129 44.24 5.22 1.75
C ASP A 129 45.45 5.88 2.47
N ASN A 130 46.65 5.33 2.35
CA ASN A 130 47.89 5.94 2.86
C ASN A 130 48.47 6.97 1.89
N ILE A 131 49.16 7.97 2.44
CA ILE A 131 49.87 9.00 1.67
C ILE A 131 51.35 8.62 1.56
N VAL A 132 51.86 8.65 0.35
CA VAL A 132 53.28 8.50 0.00
C VAL A 132 53.75 9.76 -0.68
N MET A 133 54.88 10.32 -0.24
CA MET A 133 55.54 11.41 -0.96
C MET A 133 56.66 10.83 -1.82
N MET A 134 56.76 11.28 -3.07
CA MET A 134 57.72 10.74 -4.03
C MET A 134 58.37 11.87 -4.83
N ASP A 135 59.68 11.78 -5.05
CA ASP A 135 60.37 12.71 -5.96
C ASP A 135 59.74 12.63 -7.36
N ARG A 136 59.58 13.80 -7.97
CA ARG A 136 58.88 13.94 -9.24
C ARG A 136 59.59 13.21 -10.39
N LYS A 137 60.92 13.11 -10.38
CA LYS A 137 61.69 12.37 -11.39
C LYS A 137 61.47 10.87 -11.24
N ASP A 138 61.45 10.38 -9.99
CA ASP A 138 61.20 8.97 -9.71
C ASP A 138 59.78 8.56 -10.09
N TYR A 139 58.79 9.42 -9.79
CA TYR A 139 57.41 9.23 -10.22
C TYR A 139 57.29 9.11 -11.75
N TYR A 140 57.85 10.05 -12.53
CA TYR A 140 57.76 9.97 -13.99
C TYR A 140 58.56 8.80 -14.57
N HIS A 141 59.70 8.47 -13.98
CA HIS A 141 60.52 7.35 -14.40
C HIS A 141 59.74 6.04 -14.26
N ILE A 142 59.08 5.81 -13.11
CA ILE A 142 58.36 4.57 -12.85
C ILE A 142 57.01 4.50 -13.59
N THR A 143 56.29 5.62 -13.75
CA THR A 143 55.04 5.61 -14.53
C THR A 143 55.30 5.40 -16.02
N LYS A 144 56.44 5.85 -16.54
CA LYS A 144 56.85 5.58 -17.93
C LYS A 144 57.27 4.13 -18.14
N LYS A 145 58.09 3.57 -17.24
CA LYS A 145 58.57 2.19 -17.33
C LYS A 145 57.53 1.12 -16.96
N SER A 146 56.43 1.48 -16.30
CA SER A 146 55.43 0.50 -15.84
C SER A 146 54.85 -0.35 -16.99
N PHE A 147 54.75 0.22 -18.20
CA PHE A 147 54.36 -0.52 -19.41
C PHE A 147 55.37 -1.61 -19.79
N ASP A 148 56.67 -1.29 -19.75
CA ASP A 148 57.76 -2.22 -20.07
C ASP A 148 57.80 -3.38 -19.06
N TYR A 149 57.50 -3.09 -17.79
CA TYR A 149 57.42 -4.07 -16.71
C TYR A 149 56.07 -4.80 -16.61
N LYS A 150 55.08 -4.46 -17.45
CA LYS A 150 53.69 -4.94 -17.33
C LYS A 150 53.11 -4.75 -15.92
N LEU A 151 53.55 -3.71 -15.21
CA LEU A 151 53.12 -3.39 -13.86
C LEU A 151 51.79 -2.65 -13.91
N ASN A 152 50.79 -3.21 -13.25
CA ASN A 152 49.46 -2.60 -13.18
C ASN A 152 49.35 -1.66 -11.98
N LEU A 153 49.92 -0.45 -12.07
CA LEU A 153 49.98 0.49 -10.94
C LEU A 153 48.61 0.79 -10.29
N LYS A 154 47.52 0.72 -11.06
CA LYS A 154 46.15 0.94 -10.55
C LYS A 154 45.71 -0.07 -9.48
N SER A 155 46.36 -1.24 -9.39
CA SER A 155 46.00 -2.23 -8.36
C SER A 155 46.47 -1.82 -6.96
N PHE A 156 47.36 -0.83 -6.85
CA PHE A 156 47.83 -0.32 -5.56
C PHE A 156 47.77 1.21 -5.44
N VAL A 157 47.67 1.98 -6.53
CA VAL A 157 47.52 3.44 -6.49
C VAL A 157 46.08 3.85 -6.76
N LYS A 158 45.50 4.61 -5.83
CA LYS A 158 44.16 5.19 -5.93
C LYS A 158 44.20 6.45 -6.79
N CYS A 159 45.04 7.42 -6.43
CA CYS A 159 45.30 8.63 -7.22
C CYS A 159 46.66 9.27 -6.86
N ALA A 160 47.10 10.26 -7.64
CA ALA A 160 48.24 11.10 -7.30
C ALA A 160 47.86 12.59 -7.35
N ALA A 161 48.55 13.44 -6.60
CA ALA A 161 48.43 14.89 -6.62
C ALA A 161 49.79 15.53 -6.93
N ILE A 162 49.82 16.43 -7.90
CA ILE A 162 51.03 17.07 -8.43
C ILE A 162 50.81 18.58 -8.46
N SER A 163 51.79 19.34 -8.01
CA SER A 163 51.83 20.79 -8.15
C SER A 163 52.34 21.19 -9.55
N GLU A 164 51.69 22.17 -10.17
CA GLU A 164 52.13 22.81 -11.40
C GLU A 164 51.92 24.31 -11.33
N ASN A 165 52.61 25.07 -12.19
CA ASN A 165 52.31 26.47 -12.38
C ASN A 165 51.06 26.61 -13.28
N ILE A 166 49.91 26.79 -12.65
CA ILE A 166 48.62 26.92 -13.34
C ILE A 166 48.30 28.40 -13.49
N ASN A 167 47.97 28.84 -14.72
CA ASN A 167 47.54 30.21 -15.02
C ASN A 167 46.09 30.52 -14.55
N LEU A 168 45.63 29.87 -13.48
CA LEU A 168 44.33 30.03 -12.83
C LEU A 168 44.52 29.85 -11.31
N SER A 169 43.95 30.75 -10.52
CA SER A 169 44.24 30.87 -9.10
C SER A 169 43.38 29.97 -8.21
N ASN A 170 42.17 29.67 -8.67
CA ASN A 170 41.17 28.91 -7.92
C ASN A 170 40.68 27.65 -8.63
N THR A 171 41.38 27.21 -9.66
CA THR A 171 41.02 26.04 -10.45
C THR A 171 42.00 24.90 -10.20
N VAL A 172 41.46 23.71 -9.96
CA VAL A 172 42.21 22.45 -9.87
C VAL A 172 41.76 21.53 -10.99
N PHE A 173 42.71 20.86 -11.64
CA PHE A 173 42.41 19.92 -12.72
C PHE A 173 42.54 18.48 -12.22
N ILE A 174 41.63 17.62 -12.65
CA ILE A 174 41.74 16.18 -12.46
C ILE A 174 41.87 15.54 -13.84
N HIS A 175 43.03 14.97 -14.11
CA HIS A 175 43.25 14.16 -15.29
C HIS A 175 42.84 12.72 -15.01
N PHE A 176 41.84 12.25 -15.74
CA PHE A 176 41.35 10.89 -15.64
C PHE A 176 41.97 10.00 -16.72
N PRO A 177 42.25 8.71 -16.43
CA PRO A 177 42.71 7.82 -17.48
C PRO A 177 41.59 7.50 -18.46
N SER A 178 41.93 7.22 -19.71
CA SER A 178 40.99 6.85 -20.77
C SER A 178 40.42 5.44 -20.64
N SER A 179 41.13 4.56 -19.93
CA SER A 179 40.76 3.18 -19.59
C SER A 179 40.14 3.06 -18.20
N MET A 180 39.68 4.18 -17.66
CA MET A 180 39.14 4.29 -16.31
C MET A 180 37.83 3.53 -16.16
N ASP A 181 37.68 2.90 -15.00
CA ASP A 181 36.38 2.42 -14.52
C ASP A 181 35.71 3.55 -13.72
N PHE A 182 34.48 3.90 -14.11
CA PHE A 182 33.70 4.96 -13.49
C PHE A 182 33.43 4.67 -12.01
N GLU A 183 33.07 3.42 -11.67
CA GLU A 183 32.77 3.03 -10.28
C GLU A 183 34.01 3.16 -9.41
N TYR A 184 35.16 2.75 -9.94
CA TYR A 184 36.43 2.81 -9.20
C TYR A 184 36.84 4.24 -8.81
N SER A 185 36.45 5.24 -9.60
CA SER A 185 36.86 6.63 -9.34
C SER A 185 35.72 7.57 -8.97
N LYS A 186 34.56 7.00 -8.60
CA LYS A 186 33.38 7.74 -8.15
C LYS A 186 33.71 8.76 -7.03
N TYR A 187 34.69 8.43 -6.18
CA TYR A 187 35.16 9.29 -5.10
C TYR A 187 35.70 10.66 -5.54
N LEU A 188 36.16 10.81 -6.79
CA LEU A 188 36.57 12.10 -7.37
C LEU A 188 35.44 12.80 -8.12
N PHE A 189 34.56 12.05 -8.79
CA PHE A 189 33.46 12.60 -9.57
C PHE A 189 32.52 13.47 -8.74
N GLN A 190 32.30 13.11 -7.48
CA GLN A 190 31.45 13.87 -6.56
C GLN A 190 31.94 15.30 -6.26
N PHE A 191 33.21 15.62 -6.55
CA PHE A 191 33.77 16.94 -6.31
C PHE A 191 33.77 17.83 -7.56
N LEU A 192 33.62 17.25 -8.75
CA LEU A 192 33.73 17.98 -10.01
C LEU A 192 32.70 19.11 -10.12
N ASP A 193 33.11 20.22 -10.72
CA ASP A 193 32.25 21.32 -11.18
C ASP A 193 32.05 21.27 -12.70
N VAL A 194 33.09 20.82 -13.41
CA VAL A 194 33.11 20.67 -14.87
C VAL A 194 33.75 19.35 -15.23
N LEU A 195 33.15 18.61 -16.17
CA LEU A 195 33.74 17.43 -16.80
C LEU A 195 33.89 17.68 -18.30
N ILE A 196 35.12 17.59 -18.79
CA ILE A 196 35.48 17.77 -20.19
C ILE A 196 35.70 16.41 -20.84
N LEU A 197 34.92 16.15 -21.88
CA LEU A 197 34.99 14.95 -22.71
C LEU A 197 35.57 15.29 -24.09
N THR A 198 36.15 14.28 -24.72
CA THR A 198 36.59 14.24 -26.13
C THR A 198 35.75 13.24 -26.95
N ASP A 199 35.83 13.30 -28.28
CA ASP A 199 35.00 12.49 -29.21
C ASP A 199 35.04 10.96 -29.01
N ASP A 200 36.17 10.39 -28.60
CA ASP A 200 36.25 8.95 -28.30
C ASP A 200 35.79 8.63 -26.88
N SER A 201 35.98 9.55 -25.94
CA SER A 201 35.56 9.36 -24.55
C SER A 201 34.03 9.40 -24.43
N ILE A 202 33.37 10.35 -25.13
CA ILE A 202 31.91 10.51 -25.07
C ILE A 202 31.22 9.21 -25.49
N ASN A 203 31.70 8.53 -26.53
CA ASN A 203 31.11 7.29 -27.04
C ASN A 203 31.31 6.05 -26.16
N LYS A 204 32.19 6.12 -25.14
CA LYS A 204 32.44 5.01 -24.22
C LYS A 204 31.53 5.03 -22.99
N PHE A 205 30.84 6.15 -22.73
CA PHE A 205 30.03 6.31 -21.54
C PHE A 205 28.57 5.96 -21.79
N ASN A 206 27.99 5.33 -20.77
CA ASN A 206 26.54 5.35 -20.60
C ASN A 206 26.17 6.71 -20.00
N PHE A 207 25.71 7.67 -20.83
CA PHE A 207 25.32 9.02 -20.38
C PHE A 207 24.24 9.01 -19.31
N GLU A 208 23.31 8.06 -19.40
CA GLU A 208 22.28 7.91 -18.37
C GLU A 208 22.89 7.50 -17.03
N LEU A 209 23.97 6.71 -17.01
CA LEU A 209 24.69 6.35 -15.78
C LEU A 209 25.60 7.49 -15.29
N LEU A 210 26.23 8.21 -16.21
CA LEU A 210 27.15 9.30 -15.90
C LEU A 210 26.40 10.49 -15.29
N GLN A 211 25.29 10.94 -15.90
CA GLN A 211 24.45 12.00 -15.35
C GLN A 211 23.83 11.61 -13.99
N LYS A 212 23.53 10.32 -13.78
CA LYS A 212 23.01 9.85 -12.49
C LYS A 212 23.94 10.11 -11.31
N ASN A 213 25.24 10.14 -11.56
CA ASN A 213 26.28 10.11 -10.53
C ASN A 213 27.16 11.37 -10.51
N LEU A 214 26.85 12.39 -11.32
CA LEU A 214 27.69 13.57 -11.52
C LEU A 214 26.88 14.87 -11.39
N ASP A 215 27.27 15.73 -10.45
CA ASP A 215 26.73 17.09 -10.28
C ASP A 215 27.71 18.13 -10.87
N ALA A 216 28.01 17.99 -12.17
CA ALA A 216 28.99 18.82 -12.88
C ALA A 216 28.53 19.16 -14.30
N TYR A 217 28.98 20.30 -14.82
CA TYR A 217 28.74 20.67 -16.23
C TYR A 217 29.54 19.77 -17.16
N ILE A 218 28.85 19.04 -18.04
CA ILE A 218 29.50 18.19 -19.05
C ILE A 218 29.72 19.01 -20.32
N LEU A 219 30.97 19.07 -20.76
CA LEU A 219 31.38 19.74 -22.00
C LEU A 219 32.00 18.73 -22.95
N LEU A 220 31.77 18.91 -24.25
CA LEU A 220 32.47 18.17 -25.30
C LEU A 220 33.43 19.11 -26.02
N TYR A 221 34.72 18.77 -26.01
CA TYR A 221 35.66 19.30 -27.00
C TYR A 221 35.68 18.38 -28.21
N SER A 222 35.28 18.89 -29.37
CA SER A 222 35.24 18.15 -30.62
C SER A 222 35.44 19.06 -31.81
N GLN A 223 36.36 18.69 -32.70
CA GLN A 223 36.54 19.35 -33.99
C GLN A 223 35.54 18.85 -35.04
N ASN A 224 34.78 17.80 -34.74
CA ASN A 224 33.83 17.13 -35.63
C ASN A 224 32.38 17.34 -35.16
N ASN A 225 31.40 17.02 -36.02
CA ASN A 225 29.97 17.14 -35.65
C ASN A 225 29.31 15.76 -35.38
N ASN A 226 30.09 14.68 -35.29
CA ASN A 226 29.56 13.30 -35.23
C ASN A 226 28.64 13.07 -34.02
N ASN A 227 28.94 13.73 -32.89
CA ASN A 227 28.21 13.55 -31.63
C ASN A 227 27.09 14.59 -31.41
N LYS A 228 26.75 15.41 -32.41
CA LYS A 228 25.79 16.51 -32.24
C LYS A 228 24.42 16.05 -31.75
N LYS A 229 23.85 14.98 -32.32
CA LYS A 229 22.56 14.43 -31.88
C LYS A 229 22.57 14.00 -30.41
N LEU A 230 23.67 13.39 -29.97
CA LEU A 230 23.86 12.95 -28.59
C LEU A 230 23.97 14.16 -27.65
N CYS A 231 24.73 15.17 -28.06
CA CYS A 231 24.90 16.39 -27.29
C CYS A 231 23.59 17.18 -27.16
N ASP A 232 22.82 17.31 -28.26
CA ASP A 232 21.51 17.96 -28.25
C ASP A 232 20.53 17.21 -27.33
N LYS A 233 20.58 15.87 -27.30
CA LYS A 233 19.75 15.04 -26.41
C LYS A 233 20.03 15.32 -24.93
N TYR A 234 21.30 15.46 -24.56
CA TYR A 234 21.73 15.57 -23.16
C TYR A 234 22.16 17.00 -22.75
N GLU A 235 21.83 18.00 -23.58
CA GLU A 235 22.20 19.41 -23.39
C GLU A 235 23.71 19.64 -23.17
N ILE A 236 24.55 18.80 -23.79
CA ILE A 236 26.01 18.90 -23.70
C ILE A 236 26.48 20.02 -24.61
N LYS A 237 27.20 21.00 -24.05
CA LYS A 237 27.76 22.10 -24.84
C LYS A 237 29.02 21.65 -25.59
N ILE A 238 29.03 21.87 -26.91
CA ILE A 238 30.14 21.53 -27.79
C ILE A 238 31.05 22.76 -27.99
N TYR A 239 32.35 22.57 -27.81
CA TYR A 239 33.39 23.54 -28.16
C TYR A 239 34.26 22.98 -29.29
N LYS A 240 34.45 23.79 -30.35
CA LYS A 240 35.22 23.40 -31.54
C LYS A 240 36.66 23.88 -31.49
N ASP A 241 36.91 24.95 -30.75
CA ASP A 241 38.20 25.57 -30.53
C ASP A 241 38.55 25.59 -29.05
N ILE A 242 39.85 25.49 -28.76
CA ILE A 242 40.37 25.42 -27.39
C ILE A 242 40.23 26.78 -26.70
N ASP A 243 40.34 27.89 -27.41
CA ASP A 243 40.27 29.23 -26.83
C ASP A 243 38.90 29.52 -26.21
N SER A 244 37.81 29.14 -26.89
CA SER A 244 36.46 29.27 -26.35
C SER A 244 36.23 28.40 -25.11
N LEU A 245 36.76 27.17 -25.12
CA LEU A 245 36.72 26.28 -23.94
C LEU A 245 37.53 26.89 -22.79
N LYS A 246 38.73 27.41 -23.08
CA LYS A 246 39.60 28.08 -22.12
C LYS A 246 38.92 29.29 -21.49
N ASN A 247 38.27 30.13 -22.30
CA ASN A 247 37.52 31.28 -21.81
C ASN A 247 36.37 30.86 -20.88
N TYR A 248 35.67 29.75 -21.20
CA TYR A 248 34.60 29.24 -20.34
C TYR A 248 35.09 28.73 -18.98
N ILE A 249 36.25 28.07 -18.95
CA ILE A 249 36.89 27.60 -17.70
C ILE A 249 37.44 28.78 -16.91
N SER A 250 38.13 29.70 -17.58
CA SER A 250 38.71 30.91 -16.95
C SER A 250 37.63 31.79 -16.31
N ALA A 251 36.46 31.92 -16.95
CA ALA A 251 35.31 32.64 -16.40
C ALA A 251 34.75 32.01 -15.10
N ARG A 252 35.13 30.76 -14.77
CA ARG A 252 34.73 30.07 -13.55
C ARG A 252 35.80 30.09 -12.46
N ASP A 253 36.99 30.60 -12.73
CA ASP A 253 38.04 30.73 -11.70
C ASP A 253 37.57 31.64 -10.56
N ASP A 254 36.73 32.64 -10.86
CA ASP A 254 36.18 33.54 -9.85
C ASP A 254 34.89 33.02 -9.20
N LEU A 255 34.21 32.05 -9.83
CA LEU A 255 32.89 31.51 -9.45
C LEU A 255 33.01 30.22 -8.62
N VAL A 256 33.94 30.22 -7.67
CA VAL A 256 34.18 29.11 -6.76
C VAL A 256 32.96 28.85 -5.88
N ASN A 257 32.53 27.59 -5.82
CA ASN A 257 31.48 27.14 -4.91
C ASN A 257 32.05 26.38 -3.72
N LYS A 258 31.29 26.36 -2.63
CA LYS A 258 31.61 25.56 -1.44
C LYS A 258 31.45 24.07 -1.77
N ASN A 259 32.57 23.37 -1.94
CA ASN A 259 32.60 21.91 -2.18
C ASN A 259 32.75 21.07 -0.90
N TYR A 260 32.78 21.73 0.27
CA TYR A 260 32.97 21.13 1.59
C TYR A 260 31.76 21.34 2.54
N SER A 261 30.52 21.42 2.03
CA SER A 261 29.29 21.53 2.87
C SER A 261 28.80 20.15 3.36
N PHE A 262 29.59 19.51 4.21
CA PHE A 262 29.30 18.21 4.82
C PHE A 262 28.20 18.26 5.88
N ALA A 263 28.14 19.34 6.67
CA ALA A 263 27.09 19.59 7.66
C ALA A 263 25.72 19.63 7.00
N ASP A 264 25.60 20.34 5.87
CA ASP A 264 24.33 20.46 5.15
C ASP A 264 23.89 19.12 4.53
N LYS A 265 24.84 18.32 4.00
CA LYS A 265 24.58 16.94 3.57
C LYS A 265 24.09 16.07 4.73
N TYR A 266 24.75 16.14 5.88
CA TYR A 266 24.36 15.40 7.08
C TYR A 266 22.97 15.81 7.60
N ILE A 267 22.69 17.12 7.61
CA ILE A 267 21.38 17.69 7.98
C ILE A 267 20.28 17.17 7.06
N PHE A 268 20.53 17.14 5.76
CA PHE A 268 19.60 16.57 4.80
C PHE A 268 19.26 15.13 5.14
N GLU A 269 20.27 14.28 5.35
CA GLU A 269 20.06 12.86 5.67
C GLU A 269 19.25 12.66 6.95
N TYR A 270 19.61 13.32 8.05
CA TYR A 270 18.89 13.11 9.31
C TYR A 270 17.51 13.81 9.31
N SER A 271 17.31 14.89 8.54
CA SER A 271 16.00 15.55 8.43
C SER A 271 14.95 14.63 7.79
N ASN A 272 15.36 13.79 6.83
CA ASN A 272 14.48 12.78 6.22
C ASN A 272 14.01 11.74 7.24
N VAL A 273 14.90 11.33 8.14
CA VAL A 273 14.59 10.42 9.25
C VAL A 273 13.57 11.06 10.19
N ILE A 274 13.83 12.30 10.63
CA ILE A 274 12.93 13.05 11.52
C ILE A 274 11.55 13.20 10.90
N PHE A 275 11.46 13.64 9.65
CA PHE A 275 10.17 13.83 8.98
C PHE A 275 9.34 12.55 8.91
N GLN A 276 9.94 11.42 8.53
CA GLN A 276 9.20 10.15 8.50
C GLN A 276 8.76 9.69 9.90
N CYS A 277 9.65 9.81 10.89
CA CYS A 277 9.34 9.45 12.26
C CYS A 277 8.24 10.33 12.86
N SER A 278 8.25 11.64 12.60
CA SER A 278 7.20 12.58 13.02
C SER A 278 5.87 12.28 12.34
N ASN A 279 5.86 11.93 11.05
CA ASN A 279 4.63 11.52 10.36
C ASN A 279 4.02 10.26 10.97
N LEU A 280 4.85 9.29 11.37
CA LEU A 280 4.37 8.08 12.03
C LEU A 280 3.77 8.39 13.41
N VAL A 281 4.39 9.29 14.18
CA VAL A 281 3.84 9.79 15.45
C VAL A 281 2.49 10.47 15.21
N ASN A 282 2.41 11.42 14.28
CA ASN A 282 1.18 12.14 13.96
C ASN A 282 0.04 11.19 13.52
N GLN A 283 0.36 10.14 12.74
CA GLN A 283 -0.61 9.11 12.34
C GLN A 283 -1.14 8.34 13.55
N LYS A 284 -0.26 7.92 14.47
CA LYS A 284 -0.64 7.20 15.69
C LYS A 284 -1.44 8.08 16.64
N GLU A 285 -1.08 9.36 16.80
CA GLU A 285 -1.86 10.34 17.56
C GLU A 285 -3.24 10.58 16.96
N SER A 286 -3.36 10.64 15.62
CA SER A 286 -4.65 10.75 14.95
C SER A 286 -5.54 9.52 15.19
N ILE A 287 -4.97 8.32 15.15
CA ILE A 287 -5.69 7.08 15.49
C ILE A 287 -6.12 7.11 16.96
N LEU A 288 -5.23 7.51 17.88
CA LEU A 288 -5.53 7.65 19.29
C LEU A 288 -6.68 8.64 19.55
N GLY A 289 -6.73 9.75 18.81
CA GLY A 289 -7.85 10.71 18.84
C GLY A 289 -9.18 10.04 18.50
N LYS A 290 -9.23 9.28 17.40
CA LYS A 290 -10.43 8.52 17.00
C LYS A 290 -10.83 7.47 18.03
N VAL A 291 -9.86 6.72 18.56
CA VAL A 291 -10.09 5.73 19.62
C VAL A 291 -10.69 6.38 20.87
N ASN A 292 -10.21 7.57 21.26
CA ASN A 292 -10.77 8.31 22.38
C ASN A 292 -12.22 8.75 22.12
N GLU A 293 -12.53 9.22 20.91
CA GLU A 293 -13.91 9.56 20.52
C GLU A 293 -14.84 8.33 20.56
N ASP A 294 -14.36 7.18 20.10
CA ASP A 294 -15.14 5.93 20.08
C ASP A 294 -15.44 5.43 21.50
N ILE A 295 -14.45 5.49 22.42
CA ILE A 295 -14.65 5.12 23.84
C ILE A 295 -15.78 5.94 24.46
N VAL A 296 -15.88 7.24 24.16
CA VAL A 296 -16.92 8.12 24.72
C VAL A 296 -18.32 7.78 24.19
N LYS A 297 -18.42 7.21 22.98
CA LYS A 297 -19.69 6.93 22.29
C LYS A 297 -20.26 5.53 22.56
N LEU A 298 -19.53 4.66 23.25
CA LEU A 298 -19.90 3.25 23.43
C LEU A 298 -20.77 3.00 24.67
N SER A 299 -21.79 2.15 24.50
CA SER A 299 -22.67 1.69 25.58
C SER A 299 -22.37 0.27 26.09
N ASP A 300 -21.56 -0.51 25.36
CA ASP A 300 -21.21 -1.90 25.70
C ASP A 300 -19.84 -1.98 26.43
N LYS A 301 -19.87 -2.40 27.70
CA LYS A 301 -18.69 -2.50 28.57
C LYS A 301 -17.64 -3.53 28.11
N ASN A 302 -18.03 -4.58 27.38
CA ASN A 302 -17.07 -5.59 26.91
C ASN A 302 -16.25 -5.06 25.73
N ILE A 303 -16.91 -4.34 24.82
CA ILE A 303 -16.25 -3.68 23.68
C ILE A 303 -15.38 -2.51 24.18
N GLU A 304 -15.84 -1.78 25.20
CA GLU A 304 -15.08 -0.72 25.85
C GLU A 304 -13.73 -1.21 26.38
N ASN A 305 -13.69 -2.38 27.05
CA ASN A 305 -12.43 -2.96 27.56
C ASN A 305 -11.45 -3.36 26.44
N ILE A 306 -11.95 -3.91 25.33
CA ILE A 306 -11.10 -4.25 24.17
C ILE A 306 -10.46 -3.00 23.57
N ILE A 307 -11.25 -1.92 23.42
CA ILE A 307 -10.77 -0.66 22.85
C ILE A 307 -9.82 0.06 23.81
N LYS A 308 -10.02 -0.05 25.14
CA LYS A 308 -9.04 0.41 26.14
C LYS A 308 -7.70 -0.30 26.00
N ASN A 309 -7.67 -1.61 25.79
CA ASN A 309 -6.41 -2.33 25.55
C ASN A 309 -5.71 -1.83 24.27
N ILE A 310 -6.46 -1.64 23.17
CA ILE A 310 -5.90 -1.06 21.93
C ILE A 310 -5.33 0.34 22.17
N LYS A 311 -6.02 1.16 22.98
CA LYS A 311 -5.54 2.49 23.38
C LYS A 311 -4.22 2.41 24.14
N ASP A 312 -4.13 1.51 25.12
CA ASP A 312 -2.91 1.32 25.92
C ASP A 312 -1.74 0.84 25.06
N ASP A 313 -2.00 -0.07 24.12
CA ASP A 313 -1.00 -0.52 23.14
C ASP A 313 -0.49 0.65 22.28
N ILE A 314 -1.38 1.49 21.75
CA ILE A 314 -1.00 2.68 20.95
C ILE A 314 -0.20 3.67 21.80
N LEU A 315 -0.59 3.90 23.06
CA LEU A 315 0.13 4.79 23.98
C LEU A 315 1.54 4.28 24.29
N ASN A 316 1.68 2.97 24.52
CA ASN A 316 2.98 2.33 24.73
C ASN A 316 3.87 2.45 23.49
N GLU A 317 3.33 2.21 22.29
CA GLU A 317 4.05 2.41 21.03
C GLU A 317 4.50 3.87 20.84
N LEU A 318 3.61 4.84 21.11
CA LEU A 318 3.90 6.27 21.03
C LEU A 318 5.01 6.69 21.99
N ASP A 319 5.01 6.18 23.23
CA ASP A 319 6.07 6.45 24.20
C ASP A 319 7.43 5.92 23.73
N ILE A 320 7.47 4.69 23.19
CA ILE A 320 8.68 4.10 22.62
C ILE A 320 9.18 4.92 21.42
N LEU A 321 8.28 5.27 20.49
CA LEU A 321 8.56 6.11 19.32
C LEU A 321 9.17 7.46 19.73
N ASN A 322 8.51 8.17 20.65
CA ASN A 322 8.95 9.49 21.09
C ASN A 322 10.30 9.42 21.81
N LYS A 323 10.52 8.45 22.71
CA LYS A 323 11.80 8.27 23.40
C LYS A 323 12.95 7.96 22.44
N THR A 324 12.72 7.07 21.48
CA THR A 324 13.74 6.70 20.47
C THR A 324 14.06 7.86 19.54
N ASN A 325 13.04 8.57 19.05
CA ASN A 325 13.21 9.75 18.19
C ASN A 325 13.93 10.90 18.91
N GLN A 326 13.58 11.20 20.16
CA GLN A 326 14.27 12.23 20.95
C GLN A 326 15.74 11.89 21.19
N LYS A 327 16.05 10.63 21.49
CA LYS A 327 17.44 10.18 21.67
C LYS A 327 18.24 10.32 20.38
N PHE A 328 17.68 9.88 19.25
CA PHE A 328 18.27 10.07 17.94
C PHE A 328 18.51 11.55 17.64
N TYR A 329 17.51 12.40 17.87
CA TYR A 329 17.59 13.82 17.58
C TYR A 329 18.68 14.56 18.38
N ARG A 330 18.85 14.19 19.66
CA ARG A 330 19.94 14.71 20.49
C ARG A 330 21.31 14.34 19.95
N LEU A 331 21.49 13.10 19.49
CA LEU A 331 22.77 12.63 18.95
C LEU A 331 23.11 13.32 17.63
N VAL A 332 22.16 13.44 16.70
CA VAL A 332 22.44 14.10 15.41
C VAL A 332 22.79 15.57 15.61
N LYS A 333 22.13 16.28 16.54
CA LYS A 333 22.50 17.66 16.90
C LYS A 333 23.88 17.81 17.51
N GLN A 334 24.35 16.81 18.26
CA GLN A 334 25.71 16.82 18.80
C GLN A 334 26.74 16.63 17.68
N ILE A 335 26.49 15.69 16.77
CA ILE A 335 27.37 15.37 15.65
C ILE A 335 27.44 16.53 14.65
N GLU A 336 26.32 17.19 14.39
CA GLU A 336 26.22 18.36 13.51
C GLU A 336 27.24 19.46 13.88
N LYS A 337 27.51 19.66 15.18
CA LYS A 337 28.49 20.64 15.64
C LYS A 337 29.90 20.32 15.15
N TYR A 338 30.31 19.05 15.19
CA TYR A 338 31.64 18.64 14.71
C TYR A 338 31.80 18.85 13.21
N PHE A 339 30.73 18.64 12.42
CA PHE A 339 30.76 18.99 11.01
C PHE A 339 30.96 20.50 10.80
N TYR A 340 30.21 21.34 11.52
CA TYR A 340 30.41 22.79 11.43
C TYR A 340 31.79 23.24 11.88
N ASP A 341 32.33 22.66 12.95
CA ASP A 341 33.66 22.98 13.43
C ASP A 341 34.73 22.63 12.38
N LEU A 342 34.65 21.43 11.78
CA LEU A 342 35.53 21.02 10.68
C LEU A 342 35.47 22.01 9.51
N GLU A 343 34.27 22.34 9.04
CA GLU A 343 34.07 23.27 7.93
C GLU A 343 34.60 24.66 8.24
N ASN A 344 34.37 25.16 9.45
CA ASN A 344 34.87 26.47 9.89
C ASN A 344 36.40 26.51 9.92
N GLN A 345 37.07 25.42 10.31
CA GLN A 345 38.53 25.35 10.27
C GLN A 345 39.05 25.29 8.84
N MET A 346 38.41 24.50 7.97
CA MET A 346 38.74 24.47 6.53
C MET A 346 38.58 25.86 5.89
N GLU A 347 37.48 26.54 6.20
CA GLU A 347 37.21 27.89 5.69
C GLU A 347 38.26 28.88 6.18
N LYS A 348 38.55 28.92 7.49
CA LYS A 348 39.59 29.82 8.04
C LYS A 348 40.97 29.61 7.40
N LYS A 349 41.32 28.38 7.06
CA LYS A 349 42.66 28.05 6.55
C LYS A 349 42.81 28.26 5.06
N PHE A 350 41.84 27.82 4.26
CA PHE A 350 41.97 27.78 2.80
C PHE A 350 41.20 28.89 2.08
N ILE A 351 40.21 29.48 2.75
CA ILE A 351 39.19 30.31 2.10
C ILE A 351 39.27 31.74 2.60
N GLY A 352 39.78 32.63 1.74
CA GLY A 352 39.88 34.06 2.04
C GLY A 352 38.61 34.88 1.75
N LYS A 353 37.56 34.27 1.18
CA LYS A 353 36.32 34.94 0.78
C LYS A 353 35.10 34.04 1.01
N LYS A 354 33.95 34.63 1.37
CA LYS A 354 32.70 33.86 1.46
C LYS A 354 32.37 33.20 0.11
N LEU A 355 32.17 31.88 0.11
CA LEU A 355 31.79 31.09 -1.06
C LEU A 355 30.28 30.87 -1.11
N LYS A 356 29.73 30.70 -2.33
CA LYS A 356 28.33 30.33 -2.54
C LYS A 356 28.14 28.81 -2.47
N LEU A 357 26.97 28.35 -2.05
CA LEU A 357 26.58 26.95 -2.16
C LEU A 357 26.31 26.56 -3.63
N LYS A 358 26.68 25.31 -4.00
CA LYS A 358 26.21 24.70 -5.26
C LYS A 358 24.68 24.51 -5.21
N ASP A 359 24.04 24.48 -6.37
CA ASP A 359 22.58 24.36 -6.47
C ASP A 359 22.05 23.05 -5.85
N GLY A 360 22.79 21.95 -5.96
CA GLY A 360 22.47 20.68 -5.27
C GLY A 360 22.43 20.82 -3.74
N TYR A 361 23.35 21.59 -3.15
CA TYR A 361 23.33 21.87 -1.71
C TYR A 361 22.15 22.75 -1.30
N LYS A 362 21.88 23.81 -2.07
CA LYS A 362 20.72 24.69 -1.84
C LYS A 362 19.42 23.89 -1.86
N TYR A 363 19.31 22.94 -2.80
CA TYR A 363 18.17 22.05 -2.87
C TYR A 363 18.01 21.16 -1.64
N ASN A 364 19.09 20.49 -1.21
CA ASN A 364 19.07 19.64 -0.02
C ASN A 364 18.68 20.44 1.22
N MET A 365 19.19 21.68 1.35
CA MET A 365 18.80 22.59 2.42
C MET A 365 17.33 23.00 2.35
N GLN A 366 16.79 23.31 1.16
CA GLN A 366 15.36 23.58 0.99
C GLN A 366 14.50 22.38 1.42
N LYS A 367 14.92 21.15 1.08
CA LYS A 367 14.27 19.92 1.53
C LYS A 367 14.31 19.78 3.05
N SER A 368 15.47 20.02 3.66
CA SER A 368 15.60 20.02 5.12
C SER A 368 14.67 21.03 5.76
N TYR A 369 14.60 22.26 5.24
CA TYR A 369 13.64 23.27 5.70
C TYR A 369 12.21 22.73 5.74
N LEU A 370 11.74 22.13 4.62
CA LEU A 370 10.41 21.55 4.55
C LEU A 370 10.23 20.38 5.53
N ASN A 371 11.21 19.48 5.62
CA ASN A 371 11.18 18.34 6.53
C ASN A 371 11.01 18.80 7.99
N PHE A 372 11.75 19.82 8.43
CA PHE A 372 11.63 20.36 9.79
C PHE A 372 10.32 21.13 9.99
N LEU A 373 9.91 21.94 9.00
CA LEU A 373 8.64 22.67 9.04
C LEU A 373 7.47 21.70 9.25
N TYR A 374 7.35 20.67 8.41
CA TYR A 374 6.27 19.67 8.52
C TYR A 374 6.44 18.71 9.71
N SER A 375 7.60 18.70 10.35
CA SER A 375 7.85 17.99 11.61
C SER A 375 7.56 18.83 12.86
N ASN A 376 7.02 20.05 12.71
CA ASN A 376 6.82 21.02 13.79
C ASN A 376 8.10 21.50 14.49
N ASP A 377 9.29 21.32 13.89
CA ASP A 377 10.54 21.89 14.43
C ASP A 377 10.80 23.28 13.83
N ASN A 378 9.99 24.24 14.29
CA ASN A 378 10.02 25.62 13.78
C ASN A 378 11.38 26.30 14.00
N ASN A 379 12.09 25.96 15.07
CA ASN A 379 13.39 26.55 15.37
C ASN A 379 14.44 26.13 14.34
N LYS A 380 14.53 24.83 14.04
CA LYS A 380 15.49 24.34 13.05
C LYS A 380 15.09 24.74 11.62
N ALA A 381 13.80 24.77 11.33
CA ALA A 381 13.29 25.29 10.06
C ALA A 381 13.68 26.77 9.86
N GLU A 382 13.50 27.63 10.86
CA GLU A 382 13.87 29.05 10.76
C GLU A 382 15.39 29.25 10.63
N GLU A 383 16.21 28.46 11.33
CA GLU A 383 17.67 28.45 11.18
C GLU A 383 18.09 28.16 9.72
N ILE A 384 17.51 27.12 9.12
CA ILE A 384 17.80 26.74 7.73
C ILE A 384 17.25 27.78 6.74
N SER A 385 16.06 28.33 7.01
CA SER A 385 15.46 29.40 6.20
C SER A 385 16.38 30.62 6.14
N GLN A 386 16.92 31.07 7.28
CA GLN A 386 17.85 32.19 7.32
C GLN A 386 19.15 31.89 6.57
N LYS A 387 19.70 30.67 6.70
CA LYS A 387 20.87 30.24 5.91
C LYS A 387 20.60 30.33 4.41
N LEU A 388 19.45 29.83 3.95
CA LEU A 388 19.07 29.88 2.53
C LEU A 388 18.87 31.32 2.03
N ILE A 389 18.19 32.17 2.78
CA ILE A 389 17.99 33.59 2.43
C ILE A 389 19.33 34.33 2.31
N ASN A 390 20.30 34.02 3.19
CA ASN A 390 21.64 34.60 3.14
C ASN A 390 22.47 34.13 1.93
N GLU A 391 22.09 33.03 1.28
CA GLU A 391 22.70 32.55 0.04
C GLU A 391 22.01 33.14 -1.20
N ASP A 392 20.68 33.24 -1.15
CA ASP A 392 19.86 33.76 -2.23
C ASP A 392 18.54 34.34 -1.70
N ASN A 393 18.28 35.62 -2.00
CA ASN A 393 17.07 36.30 -1.56
C ASN A 393 15.79 35.66 -2.11
N ASP A 394 15.89 34.90 -3.19
CA ASP A 394 14.76 34.19 -3.80
C ASP A 394 14.10 33.21 -2.82
N PHE A 395 14.86 32.67 -1.86
CA PHE A 395 14.33 31.78 -0.81
C PHE A 395 13.38 32.47 0.17
N LEU A 396 13.44 33.80 0.30
CA LEU A 396 12.51 34.54 1.17
C LEU A 396 11.05 34.30 0.75
N TYR A 397 10.78 34.41 -0.56
CA TYR A 397 9.44 34.25 -1.10
C TYR A 397 9.01 32.79 -1.14
N ILE A 398 9.92 31.88 -1.50
CA ILE A 398 9.67 30.43 -1.52
C ILE A 398 9.30 29.94 -0.11
N ASN A 399 10.10 30.27 0.90
CA ASN A 399 9.88 29.80 2.27
C ASN A 399 8.61 30.39 2.88
N LYS A 400 8.27 31.64 2.53
CA LYS A 400 7.01 32.28 2.92
C LYS A 400 5.79 31.50 2.40
N LEU A 401 5.77 31.06 1.14
CA LEU A 401 4.65 30.28 0.59
C LEU A 401 4.46 28.95 1.33
N TYR A 402 5.55 28.20 1.55
CA TYR A 402 5.46 26.94 2.28
C TYR A 402 4.99 27.15 3.73
N LYS A 403 5.44 28.24 4.39
CA LYS A 403 5.00 28.60 5.74
C LYS A 403 3.53 29.02 5.77
N GLU A 404 3.04 29.74 4.75
CA GLU A 404 1.62 30.08 4.60
C GLU A 404 0.76 28.82 4.40
N GLN A 405 1.17 27.92 3.50
CA GLN A 405 0.52 26.62 3.28
C GLN A 405 0.48 25.79 4.56
N PHE A 406 1.60 25.66 5.26
CA PHE A 406 1.69 24.90 6.50
C PHE A 406 0.76 25.44 7.60
N ASN A 407 0.64 26.77 7.70
CA ASN A 407 -0.26 27.41 8.67
C ASN A 407 -1.74 27.45 8.21
N ASN A 408 -2.09 26.76 7.11
CA ASN A 408 -3.41 26.81 6.49
C ASN A 408 -3.91 28.25 6.21
N LYS A 409 -2.99 29.18 5.89
CA LYS A 409 -3.31 30.55 5.52
C LYS A 409 -3.50 30.69 4.01
N LEU A 410 -4.27 31.70 3.60
CA LEU A 410 -4.38 32.06 2.18
C LEU A 410 -3.01 32.52 1.67
N LEU A 411 -2.59 31.98 0.51
CA LEU A 411 -1.28 32.30 -0.06
C LEU A 411 -1.19 33.77 -0.47
N SER A 412 -0.06 34.41 -0.18
CA SER A 412 0.17 35.80 -0.51
C SER A 412 0.35 36.00 -2.02
N LYS A 413 -0.39 36.98 -2.56
CA LYS A 413 -0.36 37.31 -3.99
C LYS A 413 1.04 37.67 -4.48
N ASP A 414 1.78 38.47 -3.71
CA ASP A 414 3.14 38.90 -4.06
C ASP A 414 4.09 37.72 -4.22
N SER A 415 4.03 36.73 -3.33
CA SER A 415 4.89 35.55 -3.42
C SER A 415 4.49 34.64 -4.59
N LEU A 416 3.19 34.51 -4.88
CA LEU A 416 2.72 33.75 -6.04
C LEU A 416 3.15 34.40 -7.36
N ASP A 417 2.96 35.71 -7.49
CA ASP A 417 3.34 36.48 -8.69
C ASP A 417 4.86 36.44 -8.89
N TYR A 418 5.64 36.53 -7.81
CA TYR A 418 7.09 36.39 -7.85
C TYR A 418 7.53 35.03 -8.38
N ILE A 419 7.01 33.92 -7.84
CA ILE A 419 7.41 32.58 -8.31
C ILE A 419 6.96 32.33 -9.75
N LYS A 420 5.78 32.82 -10.14
CA LYS A 420 5.23 32.62 -11.49
C LYS A 420 6.14 33.14 -12.60
N ASN A 421 6.91 34.20 -12.35
CA ASN A 421 7.83 34.80 -13.32
C ASN A 421 8.96 33.84 -13.75
N PHE A 422 9.28 32.83 -12.94
CA PHE A 422 10.34 31.86 -13.23
C PHE A 422 9.88 30.68 -14.09
N TYR A 423 8.61 30.65 -14.50
CA TYR A 423 8.06 29.51 -15.24
C TYR A 423 8.75 29.24 -16.57
N TYR A 424 9.14 30.30 -17.29
CA TYR A 424 9.86 30.20 -18.57
C TYR A 424 11.34 30.56 -18.45
N ASP A 425 11.84 30.80 -17.25
CA ASP A 425 13.24 31.15 -17.05
C ASP A 425 14.08 29.87 -16.95
N ASP A 426 14.84 29.57 -17.99
CA ASP A 426 15.77 28.45 -18.02
C ASP A 426 16.80 28.53 -16.88
N LYS A 427 17.12 29.75 -16.42
CA LYS A 427 18.06 30.02 -15.33
C LYS A 427 17.43 29.91 -13.94
N ALA A 428 16.12 29.70 -13.83
CA ALA A 428 15.47 29.52 -12.55
C ALA A 428 16.07 28.34 -11.78
N SER A 429 16.26 28.54 -10.48
CA SER A 429 16.83 27.54 -9.58
C SER A 429 15.93 26.30 -9.49
N ILE A 430 16.53 25.17 -9.12
CA ILE A 430 15.81 23.91 -8.87
C ILE A 430 14.65 24.12 -7.88
N CYS A 431 14.86 24.95 -6.86
CA CYS A 431 13.87 25.23 -5.82
C CYS A 431 12.68 26.05 -6.34
N GLN A 432 12.92 27.05 -7.20
CA GLN A 432 11.84 27.80 -7.86
C GLN A 432 10.99 26.88 -8.75
N LYS A 433 11.66 26.05 -9.53
CA LYS A 433 11.05 25.05 -10.42
C LYS A 433 10.19 24.04 -9.66
N LEU A 434 10.62 23.60 -8.48
CA LEU A 434 9.84 22.70 -7.64
C LEU A 434 8.72 23.41 -6.87
N ALA A 435 8.93 24.68 -6.49
CA ALA A 435 7.85 25.49 -5.93
C ALA A 435 6.71 25.68 -6.95
N LEU A 436 7.03 25.94 -8.23
CA LEU A 436 6.04 25.96 -9.33
C LEU A 436 5.26 24.63 -9.39
N ALA A 437 5.93 23.49 -9.20
CA ALA A 437 5.29 22.18 -9.17
C ALA A 437 4.37 21.98 -7.96
N ASN A 438 4.83 22.39 -6.78
CA ASN A 438 4.04 22.26 -5.56
C ASN A 438 2.77 23.12 -5.61
N PHE A 439 2.89 24.37 -6.05
CA PHE A 439 1.80 25.36 -6.11
C PHE A 439 1.11 25.48 -7.48
N GLN A 440 1.18 24.42 -8.29
CA GLN A 440 0.65 24.40 -9.65
C GLN A 440 -0.80 24.90 -9.78
N HIS A 441 -1.69 24.52 -8.85
CA HIS A 441 -3.11 24.84 -8.95
C HIS A 441 -3.35 26.32 -8.65
N GLU A 442 -2.67 26.83 -7.63
CA GLU A 442 -2.72 28.23 -7.20
C GLU A 442 -2.11 29.17 -8.24
N LEU A 443 -1.15 28.69 -9.02
CA LEU A 443 -0.49 29.44 -10.09
C LEU A 443 -1.19 29.32 -11.46
N ASN A 444 -2.12 28.38 -11.61
CA ASN A 444 -2.81 28.01 -12.85
C ASN A 444 -1.86 27.58 -13.99
N ILE A 445 -0.97 26.62 -13.69
CA ILE A 445 0.07 26.12 -14.61
C ILE A 445 -0.26 24.73 -15.16
N ASN A 446 0.07 24.49 -16.44
CA ASN A 446 -0.16 23.20 -17.11
C ASN A 446 0.74 22.07 -16.55
N ALA A 447 0.12 20.93 -16.24
CA ALA A 447 0.77 19.75 -15.65
C ALA A 447 1.87 19.13 -16.55
N ILE A 448 1.63 18.99 -17.85
CA ILE A 448 2.56 18.32 -18.78
C ILE A 448 3.81 19.17 -18.98
N GLN A 449 3.64 20.49 -19.13
CA GLN A 449 4.76 21.42 -19.30
C GLN A 449 5.63 21.47 -18.03
N LEU A 450 5.00 21.41 -16.86
CA LEU A 450 5.70 21.35 -15.57
C LEU A 450 6.40 19.99 -15.39
N GLY A 451 5.78 18.89 -15.81
CA GLY A 451 6.40 17.57 -15.86
C GLY A 451 7.64 17.53 -16.76
N LYS A 452 7.62 18.23 -17.92
CA LYS A 452 8.82 18.41 -18.77
C LYS A 452 9.94 19.12 -18.03
N LEU A 453 9.61 20.20 -17.32
CA LEU A 453 10.57 20.97 -16.54
C LEU A 453 11.15 20.15 -15.37
N LEU A 454 10.34 19.31 -14.72
CA LEU A 454 10.81 18.36 -13.71
C LEU A 454 11.68 17.24 -14.31
N PHE A 455 11.39 16.78 -15.53
CA PHE A 455 12.20 15.80 -16.24
C PHE A 455 13.63 16.32 -16.48
N HIS A 456 13.76 17.57 -16.94
CA HIS A 456 15.07 18.20 -17.09
C HIS A 456 15.82 18.35 -15.75
N LEU A 457 15.09 18.56 -14.64
CA LEU A 457 15.69 18.57 -13.29
C LEU A 457 16.13 17.17 -12.85
N GLU A 458 15.32 16.14 -13.09
CA GLU A 458 15.69 14.76 -12.82
C GLU A 458 16.96 14.35 -13.57
N GLU A 459 17.07 14.68 -14.87
CA GLU A 459 18.26 14.34 -15.66
C GLU A 459 19.52 15.03 -15.13
N LYS A 460 19.41 16.31 -14.72
CA LYS A 460 20.55 17.09 -14.22
C LYS A 460 20.94 16.75 -12.78
N HIS A 461 19.97 16.35 -11.96
CA HIS A 461 20.18 16.14 -10.52
C HIS A 461 19.47 14.87 -10.05
N TYR A 462 19.81 13.73 -10.65
CA TYR A 462 19.12 12.45 -10.40
C TYR A 462 19.17 11.98 -8.94
N HIS A 463 20.22 12.34 -8.19
CA HIS A 463 20.30 12.05 -6.75
C HIS A 463 19.10 12.65 -5.97
N LEU A 464 18.45 13.68 -6.52
CA LEU A 464 17.27 14.31 -5.94
C LEU A 464 15.98 13.51 -6.16
N LEU A 465 15.99 12.47 -6.99
CA LEU A 465 14.77 11.72 -7.35
C LEU A 465 14.08 11.06 -6.15
N TYR A 466 14.87 10.56 -5.19
CA TYR A 466 14.33 9.96 -3.96
C TYR A 466 13.59 10.97 -3.10
N SER A 467 13.96 12.24 -3.22
CA SER A 467 13.38 13.30 -2.45
C SER A 467 12.06 13.80 -3.05
N PHE A 468 11.78 13.59 -4.34
CA PHE A 468 10.58 14.12 -5.00
C PHE A 468 9.31 13.68 -4.27
N ASN A 469 8.36 14.60 -4.08
CA ASN A 469 7.11 14.31 -3.39
C ASN A 469 6.13 13.56 -4.34
N ALA A 470 5.00 13.12 -3.78
CA ALA A 470 3.97 12.42 -4.53
C ALA A 470 3.52 13.17 -5.79
N LYS A 471 3.33 14.49 -5.71
CA LYS A 471 2.85 15.34 -6.82
C LYS A 471 3.90 15.51 -7.91
N GLU A 472 5.15 15.78 -7.54
CA GLU A 472 6.28 15.91 -8.48
C GLU A 472 6.48 14.61 -9.28
N LEU A 473 6.44 13.46 -8.62
CA LEU A 473 6.50 12.15 -9.27
C LEU A 473 5.30 11.88 -10.18
N LEU A 474 4.11 12.33 -9.79
CA LEU A 474 2.90 12.21 -10.62
C LEU A 474 3.05 13.03 -11.92
N LEU A 475 3.55 14.26 -11.82
CA LEU A 475 3.79 15.15 -12.97
C LEU A 475 4.85 14.60 -13.93
N LEU A 476 5.93 14.01 -13.41
CA LEU A 476 6.91 13.27 -14.22
C LEU A 476 6.25 12.10 -14.95
N GLY A 477 5.43 11.32 -14.24
CA GLY A 477 4.67 10.22 -14.84
C GLY A 477 3.74 10.69 -15.96
N ASP A 478 3.02 11.79 -15.74
CA ASP A 478 2.13 12.40 -16.74
C ASP A 478 2.92 12.88 -17.97
N TYR A 479 4.12 13.44 -17.78
CA TYR A 479 4.99 13.82 -18.88
C TYR A 479 5.47 12.62 -19.70
N TYR A 480 6.02 11.57 -19.07
CA TYR A 480 6.42 10.35 -19.78
C TYR A 480 5.25 9.68 -20.50
N TYR A 481 4.07 9.70 -19.88
CA TYR A 481 2.85 9.19 -20.51
C TYR A 481 2.48 10.00 -21.76
N SER A 482 2.63 11.33 -21.72
CA SER A 482 2.41 12.21 -22.88
C SER A 482 3.39 11.95 -24.04
N LEU A 483 4.57 11.40 -23.74
CA LEU A 483 5.57 10.96 -24.74
C LEU A 483 5.32 9.53 -25.26
N ASN A 484 4.21 8.88 -24.88
CA ASN A 484 3.93 7.47 -25.13
C ASN A 484 4.97 6.49 -24.54
N ASN A 485 5.70 6.91 -23.48
CA ASN A 485 6.63 6.05 -22.75
C ASN A 485 5.95 5.46 -21.50
N GLU A 486 5.06 4.51 -21.72
CA GLU A 486 4.27 3.84 -20.67
C GLU A 486 5.13 3.12 -19.60
N PRO A 487 6.24 2.42 -19.94
CA PRO A 487 7.11 1.78 -18.94
C PRO A 487 7.70 2.78 -17.94
N GLU A 488 8.21 3.93 -18.39
CA GLU A 488 8.72 4.95 -17.46
C GLU A 488 7.57 5.64 -16.71
N ALA A 489 6.46 5.96 -17.37
CA ALA A 489 5.30 6.56 -16.71
C ALA A 489 4.80 5.72 -15.52
N THR A 490 4.61 4.42 -15.72
CA THR A 490 4.15 3.49 -14.66
C THR A 490 5.12 3.40 -13.50
N LYS A 491 6.43 3.45 -13.75
CA LYS A 491 7.47 3.50 -12.70
C LYS A 491 7.36 4.76 -11.85
N TYR A 492 7.11 5.94 -12.42
CA TYR A 492 6.90 7.17 -11.63
C TYR A 492 5.57 7.17 -10.90
N TYR A 493 4.49 6.65 -11.49
CA TYR A 493 3.23 6.48 -10.79
C TYR A 493 3.37 5.51 -9.61
N GLU A 494 4.09 4.39 -9.75
CA GLU A 494 4.39 3.48 -8.62
C GLU A 494 5.13 4.22 -7.49
N LYS A 495 6.14 5.03 -7.84
CA LYS A 495 6.89 5.83 -6.85
C LYS A 495 5.98 6.86 -6.17
N SER A 496 5.14 7.56 -6.92
CA SER A 496 4.17 8.54 -6.41
C SER A 496 3.15 7.86 -5.47
N LEU A 497 2.68 6.67 -5.84
CA LEU A 497 1.73 5.90 -5.06
C LEU A 497 2.31 5.44 -3.72
N ARG A 498 3.58 5.02 -3.69
CA ARG A 498 4.30 4.71 -2.42
C ARG A 498 4.45 5.93 -1.51
N LYS A 499 4.30 7.14 -2.04
CA LYS A 499 4.21 8.39 -1.28
C LYS A 499 2.76 8.81 -0.98
N ASN A 500 1.84 7.84 -0.96
CA ASN A 500 0.42 7.98 -0.63
C ASN A 500 -0.36 8.91 -1.59
N SER A 501 -0.06 8.87 -2.89
CA SER A 501 -0.82 9.58 -3.92
C SER A 501 -2.00 8.75 -4.44
N PRO A 502 -3.27 9.10 -4.13
CA PRO A 502 -4.43 8.36 -4.68
C PRO A 502 -4.59 8.57 -6.18
N LEU A 503 -4.16 9.73 -6.69
CA LEU A 503 -4.21 10.03 -8.12
C LEU A 503 -3.29 9.10 -8.92
N ALA A 504 -2.12 8.74 -8.37
CA ALA A 504 -1.21 7.80 -9.02
C ALA A 504 -1.80 6.40 -9.14
N TYR A 505 -2.55 5.96 -8.12
CA TYR A 505 -3.30 4.70 -8.19
C TYR A 505 -4.29 4.73 -9.36
N ASN A 506 -5.09 5.79 -9.48
CA ASN A 506 -6.05 5.94 -10.58
C ASN A 506 -5.38 5.93 -11.96
N LYS A 507 -4.16 6.48 -12.08
CA LYS A 507 -3.39 6.42 -13.32
C LYS A 507 -2.98 4.97 -13.65
N LEU A 508 -2.46 4.23 -12.67
CA LEU A 508 -2.00 2.85 -12.86
C LEU A 508 -3.13 1.89 -13.23
N ILE A 509 -4.30 1.99 -12.58
CA ILE A 509 -5.45 1.11 -12.87
C ILE A 509 -6.16 1.43 -14.19
N ASN A 510 -5.82 2.52 -14.87
CA ASN A 510 -6.34 2.80 -16.20
C ASN A 510 -5.43 2.28 -17.32
N ILE A 511 -4.24 1.79 -16.96
CA ILE A 511 -3.26 1.27 -17.90
C ILE A 511 -3.45 -0.25 -18.04
N LYS A 512 -4.09 -0.67 -19.13
CA LYS A 512 -4.43 -2.09 -19.36
C LYS A 512 -3.21 -3.01 -19.33
N SER A 513 -2.10 -2.62 -19.98
CA SER A 513 -0.89 -3.45 -20.01
C SER A 513 -0.29 -3.68 -18.61
N TYR A 514 -0.45 -2.67 -17.74
CA TYR A 514 0.05 -2.70 -16.36
C TYR A 514 -0.76 -3.67 -15.51
N ILE A 515 -2.10 -3.62 -15.60
CA ILE A 515 -3.01 -4.50 -14.85
C ILE A 515 -2.94 -5.94 -15.38
N SER A 516 -2.73 -6.15 -16.68
CA SER A 516 -2.57 -7.51 -17.21
C SER A 516 -1.29 -8.22 -16.75
N ASN A 517 -0.33 -7.50 -16.13
CA ASN A 517 0.91 -8.07 -15.65
C ASN A 517 0.83 -8.50 -14.18
N LYS A 518 0.98 -9.81 -13.93
CA LYS A 518 0.95 -10.43 -12.58
C LYS A 518 1.88 -9.73 -11.57
N LYS A 519 3.11 -9.40 -11.95
CA LYS A 519 4.09 -8.77 -11.04
C LYS A 519 3.64 -7.36 -10.65
N ASN A 520 3.04 -6.62 -11.58
CA ASN A 520 2.59 -5.25 -11.35
C ASN A 520 1.34 -5.19 -10.46
N ILE A 521 0.33 -6.03 -10.72
CA ILE A 521 -0.81 -6.15 -9.80
C ILE A 521 -0.35 -6.56 -8.40
N HIS A 522 0.55 -7.54 -8.27
CA HIS A 522 1.04 -7.96 -6.96
C HIS A 522 1.66 -6.78 -6.19
N LYS A 523 2.43 -5.91 -6.86
CA LYS A 523 2.94 -4.67 -6.25
C LYS A 523 1.80 -3.77 -5.78
N LEU A 524 0.77 -3.55 -6.60
CA LEU A 524 -0.38 -2.72 -6.24
C LEU A 524 -1.13 -3.25 -5.02
N VAL A 525 -1.37 -4.58 -4.95
CA VAL A 525 -2.01 -5.23 -3.81
C VAL A 525 -1.23 -4.94 -2.52
N ASN A 526 0.10 -5.05 -2.58
CA ASN A 526 0.97 -4.78 -1.43
C ASN A 526 1.01 -3.30 -1.02
N ILE A 527 0.69 -2.36 -1.92
CA ILE A 527 0.74 -0.92 -1.63
C ILE A 527 -0.61 -0.38 -1.15
N CYS A 528 -1.73 -0.77 -1.79
CA CYS A 528 -3.02 -0.08 -1.63
C CYS A 528 -4.08 -0.85 -0.86
N SER A 529 -3.95 -2.17 -0.69
CA SER A 529 -4.98 -3.01 -0.06
C SER A 529 -6.40 -2.77 -0.64
N ASP A 530 -6.50 -2.50 -1.95
CA ASP A 530 -7.77 -2.29 -2.64
C ASP A 530 -8.50 -3.62 -2.86
N LYS A 531 -9.79 -3.65 -2.49
CA LYS A 531 -10.62 -4.87 -2.51
C LYS A 531 -10.81 -5.47 -3.91
N ASN A 532 -10.90 -4.64 -4.94
CA ASN A 532 -11.14 -5.06 -6.32
C ASN A 532 -9.84 -5.55 -6.98
N ILE A 533 -8.74 -4.80 -6.83
CA ILE A 533 -7.44 -5.22 -7.36
C ILE A 533 -6.94 -6.49 -6.68
N THR A 534 -7.18 -6.65 -5.38
CA THR A 534 -6.87 -7.89 -4.66
C THR A 534 -7.65 -9.09 -5.21
N TYR A 535 -8.92 -8.90 -5.58
CA TYR A 535 -9.73 -9.95 -6.19
C TYR A 535 -9.26 -10.29 -7.61
N GLU A 536 -8.99 -9.28 -8.44
CA GLU A 536 -8.43 -9.47 -9.80
C GLU A 536 -7.09 -10.25 -9.76
N TYR A 537 -6.21 -9.92 -8.81
CA TYR A 537 -4.98 -10.69 -8.60
C TYR A 537 -5.27 -12.16 -8.26
N ALA A 538 -6.25 -12.38 -7.40
CA ALA A 538 -6.63 -13.73 -7.00
C ALA A 538 -7.19 -14.55 -8.17
N LEU A 539 -7.94 -13.91 -9.10
CA LEU A 539 -8.42 -14.53 -10.33
C LEU A 539 -7.30 -14.90 -11.29
N LEU A 540 -6.30 -14.03 -11.46
CA LEU A 540 -5.10 -14.33 -12.26
C LEU A 540 -4.37 -15.56 -11.70
N LEU A 541 -4.12 -15.58 -10.39
CA LEU A 541 -3.50 -16.73 -9.71
C LEU A 541 -4.32 -18.01 -9.88
N LYS A 542 -5.65 -17.91 -9.82
CA LYS A 542 -6.57 -19.04 -10.01
C LYS A 542 -6.45 -19.63 -11.41
N SER A 543 -6.33 -18.77 -12.43
CA SER A 543 -6.19 -19.19 -13.83
C SER A 543 -4.89 -19.99 -14.08
N GLU A 544 -3.84 -19.65 -13.32
CA GLU A 544 -2.54 -20.33 -13.34
C GLU A 544 -2.47 -21.56 -12.41
N LYS A 545 -3.57 -21.90 -11.73
CA LYS A 545 -3.64 -22.98 -10.72
C LYS A 545 -2.69 -22.76 -9.53
N ASP A 546 -2.39 -21.52 -9.19
CA ASP A 546 -1.57 -21.17 -8.02
C ASP A 546 -2.37 -21.34 -6.72
N LYS A 547 -1.82 -22.10 -5.77
CA LYS A 547 -2.47 -22.42 -4.49
C LYS A 547 -2.69 -21.18 -3.61
N SER A 548 -1.89 -20.12 -3.80
CA SER A 548 -2.01 -18.86 -3.05
C SER A 548 -3.27 -18.06 -3.42
N SER A 549 -3.92 -18.35 -4.55
CA SER A 549 -5.16 -17.69 -5.00
C SER A 549 -6.21 -17.62 -3.90
N MET A 550 -6.42 -18.72 -3.16
CA MET A 550 -7.41 -18.79 -2.09
C MET A 550 -7.12 -17.82 -0.94
N SER A 551 -5.84 -17.56 -0.63
CA SER A 551 -5.46 -16.58 0.40
C SER A 551 -5.85 -15.15 -0.02
N TYR A 552 -5.65 -14.81 -1.30
CA TYR A 552 -6.03 -13.50 -1.83
C TYR A 552 -7.54 -13.34 -2.00
N ILE A 553 -8.29 -14.40 -2.33
CA ILE A 553 -9.76 -14.38 -2.29
C ILE A 553 -10.24 -14.06 -0.87
N LYS A 554 -9.67 -14.72 0.15
CA LYS A 554 -10.01 -14.43 1.57
C LYS A 554 -9.70 -12.98 1.94
N MET A 555 -8.55 -12.46 1.51
CA MET A 555 -8.15 -11.07 1.76
C MET A 555 -9.13 -10.09 1.10
N ALA A 556 -9.46 -10.29 -0.18
CA ALA A 556 -10.44 -9.46 -0.89
C ALA A 556 -11.84 -9.52 -0.24
N ALA A 557 -12.26 -10.70 0.23
CA ALA A 557 -13.51 -10.88 0.94
C ALA A 557 -13.53 -10.12 2.28
N ALA A 558 -12.43 -10.18 3.05
CA ALA A 558 -12.28 -9.42 4.29
C ALA A 558 -12.29 -7.90 4.06
N LEU A 559 -11.76 -7.44 2.92
CA LEU A 559 -11.83 -6.05 2.46
C LEU A 559 -13.22 -5.65 1.91
N GLY A 560 -14.18 -6.58 1.85
CA GLY A 560 -15.56 -6.31 1.45
C GLY A 560 -15.82 -6.34 -0.06
N ASN A 561 -15.04 -7.09 -0.84
CA ASN A 561 -15.36 -7.36 -2.25
C ASN A 561 -16.50 -8.41 -2.36
N SER A 562 -17.62 -8.04 -3.00
CA SER A 562 -18.83 -8.87 -3.07
C SER A 562 -18.62 -10.18 -3.84
N ASP A 563 -17.85 -10.17 -4.92
CA ASP A 563 -17.56 -11.37 -5.72
C ASP A 563 -16.65 -12.34 -4.96
N ALA A 564 -15.64 -11.83 -4.23
CA ALA A 564 -14.78 -12.62 -3.37
C ALA A 564 -15.56 -13.25 -2.20
N ILE A 565 -16.49 -12.52 -1.58
CA ILE A 565 -17.37 -13.05 -0.53
C ILE A 565 -18.27 -14.15 -1.13
N LEU A 566 -18.80 -13.94 -2.34
CA LEU A 566 -19.62 -14.95 -3.02
C LEU A 566 -18.82 -16.22 -3.32
N ASP A 567 -17.58 -16.09 -3.79
CA ASP A 567 -16.67 -17.22 -4.01
C ASP A 567 -16.38 -17.99 -2.70
N MET A 568 -16.16 -17.28 -1.60
CA MET A 568 -15.98 -17.90 -0.27
C MET A 568 -17.24 -18.60 0.23
N ALA A 569 -18.41 -17.97 0.08
CA ALA A 569 -19.68 -18.55 0.46
C ALA A 569 -19.95 -19.85 -0.32
N ASN A 570 -19.68 -19.83 -1.63
CA ASN A 570 -19.81 -20.99 -2.51
C ASN A 570 -18.83 -22.11 -2.12
N TYR A 571 -17.57 -21.76 -1.82
CA TYR A 571 -16.59 -22.72 -1.35
C TYR A 571 -17.07 -23.46 -0.10
N TYR A 572 -17.58 -22.74 0.91
CA TYR A 572 -18.11 -23.34 2.13
C TYR A 572 -19.38 -24.15 1.88
N PHE A 573 -20.29 -23.65 1.04
CA PHE A 573 -21.51 -24.37 0.66
C PHE A 573 -21.20 -25.73 0.03
N TYR A 574 -20.29 -25.79 -0.94
CA TYR A 574 -19.96 -27.05 -1.60
C TYR A 574 -19.19 -28.02 -0.69
N LYS A 575 -18.36 -27.51 0.23
CA LYS A 575 -17.72 -28.33 1.28
C LYS A 575 -18.75 -28.93 2.23
N ALA A 576 -19.73 -28.15 2.69
CA ALA A 576 -20.82 -28.67 3.51
C ALA A 576 -21.65 -29.72 2.75
N LYS A 577 -21.97 -29.43 1.48
CA LYS A 577 -22.73 -30.34 0.62
C LYS A 577 -22.01 -31.67 0.37
N SER A 578 -20.70 -31.67 0.14
CA SER A 578 -19.95 -32.91 -0.06
C SER A 578 -19.94 -33.78 1.20
N ILE A 579 -19.68 -33.20 2.37
CA ILE A 579 -19.72 -33.91 3.66
C ILE A 579 -21.12 -34.51 3.90
N TYR A 580 -22.17 -33.76 3.59
CA TYR A 580 -23.54 -34.24 3.71
C TYR A 580 -23.82 -35.45 2.79
N VAL A 581 -23.34 -35.40 1.54
CA VAL A 581 -23.51 -36.52 0.58
C VAL A 581 -22.72 -37.75 1.02
N ASP A 582 -21.46 -37.57 1.45
CA ASP A 582 -20.61 -38.68 1.88
C ASP A 582 -21.21 -39.39 3.08
N SER A 583 -21.73 -38.64 4.07
CA SER A 583 -22.37 -39.22 5.27
C SER A 583 -23.62 -40.07 4.96
N LYS A 584 -24.33 -39.79 3.86
CA LYS A 584 -25.45 -40.63 3.41
C LYS A 584 -25.01 -41.92 2.72
N ASN A 585 -23.80 -41.96 2.18
CA ASN A 585 -23.30 -43.09 1.42
C ASN A 585 -22.46 -44.06 2.26
N SER A 586 -21.85 -43.60 3.35
CA SER A 586 -20.86 -44.39 4.11
C SER A 586 -21.41 -45.09 5.37
N ASN A 587 -22.68 -44.92 5.75
CA ASN A 587 -23.24 -45.36 7.06
C ASN A 587 -22.42 -44.91 8.29
N SER A 588 -21.40 -44.07 8.11
CA SER A 588 -20.65 -43.41 9.16
C SER A 588 -21.27 -42.03 9.38
N GLY A 589 -21.54 -41.70 10.65
CA GLY A 589 -22.09 -40.40 11.02
C GLY A 589 -21.22 -39.27 10.48
N ALA A 590 -21.84 -38.26 9.90
CA ALA A 590 -21.14 -37.05 9.50
C ALA A 590 -20.34 -36.50 10.69
N ASP A 591 -19.13 -36.01 10.45
CA ASP A 591 -18.43 -35.17 11.41
C ASP A 591 -19.24 -33.86 11.57
N THR A 592 -20.22 -33.92 12.46
CA THR A 592 -21.39 -33.02 12.50
C THR A 592 -20.93 -31.60 12.78
N SER A 593 -19.87 -31.47 13.57
CA SER A 593 -19.20 -30.21 13.90
C SER A 593 -18.64 -29.48 12.67
N VAL A 594 -18.03 -30.21 11.74
CA VAL A 594 -17.39 -29.65 10.54
C VAL A 594 -18.44 -29.25 9.50
N TYR A 595 -19.47 -30.07 9.33
CA TYR A 595 -20.63 -29.74 8.49
C TYR A 595 -21.31 -28.45 8.97
N GLU A 596 -21.66 -28.37 10.26
CA GLU A 596 -22.34 -27.20 10.84
C GLU A 596 -21.51 -25.93 10.67
N LYS A 597 -20.20 -26.01 10.91
CA LYS A 597 -19.29 -24.88 10.72
C LYS A 597 -19.32 -24.34 9.28
N TYR A 598 -19.17 -25.21 8.28
CA TYR A 598 -19.19 -24.77 6.88
C TYR A 598 -20.57 -24.28 6.45
N ASN A 599 -21.63 -24.95 6.91
CA ASN A 599 -23.00 -24.57 6.62
C ASN A 599 -23.31 -23.17 7.18
N ASN A 600 -22.97 -22.91 8.44
CA ASN A 600 -23.16 -21.62 9.10
C ASN A 600 -22.34 -20.51 8.44
N ASN A 601 -21.07 -20.77 8.14
CA ASN A 601 -20.23 -19.78 7.44
C ASN A 601 -20.81 -19.40 6.07
N SER A 602 -21.28 -20.39 5.29
CA SER A 602 -21.90 -20.12 4.00
C SER A 602 -23.20 -19.30 4.15
N LEU A 603 -24.05 -19.63 5.13
CA LEU A 603 -25.31 -18.95 5.38
C LEU A 603 -25.11 -17.49 5.76
N VAL A 604 -24.18 -17.21 6.69
CA VAL A 604 -23.87 -15.85 7.14
C VAL A 604 -23.36 -14.98 5.98
N MET A 605 -22.46 -15.53 5.16
CA MET A 605 -21.94 -14.80 3.99
C MET A 605 -23.02 -14.52 2.95
N TYR A 606 -23.91 -15.47 2.67
CA TYR A 606 -25.03 -15.25 1.77
C TYR A 606 -26.01 -14.21 2.30
N GLN A 607 -26.35 -14.26 3.59
CA GLN A 607 -27.21 -13.25 4.21
C GLN A 607 -26.60 -11.84 4.16
N TYR A 608 -25.29 -11.74 4.39
CA TYR A 608 -24.56 -10.47 4.22
C TYR A 608 -24.68 -9.94 2.79
N LEU A 609 -24.46 -10.78 1.76
CA LEU A 609 -24.60 -10.38 0.36
C LEU A 609 -26.03 -9.94 0.00
N LEU A 610 -27.04 -10.66 0.50
CA LEU A 610 -28.45 -10.29 0.32
C LEU A 610 -28.80 -8.94 0.96
N SER A 611 -28.13 -8.57 2.06
CA SER A 611 -28.34 -7.26 2.72
C SER A 611 -27.76 -6.07 1.94
N LYS A 612 -26.74 -6.31 1.10
CA LYS A 612 -26.05 -5.26 0.33
C LYS A 612 -26.74 -4.90 -0.98
N ASN A 613 -27.45 -5.86 -1.59
CA ASN A 613 -28.18 -5.67 -2.84
C ASN A 613 -27.32 -5.22 -4.05
N ASP A 614 -26.01 -5.52 -4.01
CA ASP A 614 -25.00 -5.10 -5.01
C ASP A 614 -24.74 -6.15 -6.10
N LEU A 615 -25.48 -7.26 -6.13
CA LEU A 615 -25.28 -8.37 -7.06
C LEU A 615 -26.33 -8.40 -8.17
N ASP A 616 -25.94 -8.92 -9.34
CA ASP A 616 -26.89 -9.12 -10.44
C ASP A 616 -27.99 -10.13 -10.09
N ARG A 617 -29.11 -10.05 -10.81
CA ARG A 617 -30.30 -10.89 -10.57
C ARG A 617 -30.01 -12.40 -10.66
N ASN A 618 -29.07 -12.82 -11.50
CA ASN A 618 -28.76 -14.23 -11.67
C ASN A 618 -27.96 -14.79 -10.48
N LYS A 619 -27.01 -14.01 -9.96
CA LYS A 619 -26.27 -14.32 -8.73
C LYS A 619 -27.20 -14.33 -7.51
N LEU A 620 -28.08 -13.33 -7.38
CA LEU A 620 -29.08 -13.28 -6.30
C LEU A 620 -30.00 -14.50 -6.32
N SER A 621 -30.50 -14.88 -7.49
CA SER A 621 -31.32 -16.08 -7.65
C SER A 621 -30.59 -17.37 -7.24
N ASP A 622 -29.30 -17.48 -7.55
CA ASP A 622 -28.48 -18.61 -7.13
C ASP A 622 -28.25 -18.63 -5.61
N ILE A 623 -28.03 -17.47 -4.99
CA ILE A 623 -27.93 -17.33 -3.53
C ILE A 623 -29.25 -17.75 -2.86
N TYR A 624 -30.40 -17.29 -3.37
CA TYR A 624 -31.72 -17.68 -2.83
C TYR A 624 -31.95 -19.18 -2.85
N TYR A 625 -31.57 -19.85 -3.95
CA TYR A 625 -31.58 -21.31 -4.03
C TYR A 625 -30.69 -21.95 -2.94
N LYS A 626 -29.44 -21.50 -2.80
CA LYS A 626 -28.47 -22.08 -1.85
C LYS A 626 -28.89 -21.87 -0.40
N VAL A 627 -29.37 -20.68 -0.05
CA VAL A 627 -29.93 -20.39 1.29
C VAL A 627 -31.15 -21.26 1.57
N GLY A 628 -32.06 -21.38 0.60
CA GLY A 628 -33.22 -22.26 0.69
C GLY A 628 -32.83 -23.73 0.89
N PHE A 629 -31.79 -24.20 0.19
CA PHE A 629 -31.24 -25.53 0.34
C PHE A 629 -30.64 -25.77 1.75
N ILE A 630 -29.92 -24.78 2.30
CA ILE A 630 -29.38 -24.85 3.66
C ILE A 630 -30.50 -25.01 4.68
N TYR A 631 -31.55 -24.17 4.61
CA TYR A 631 -32.69 -24.26 5.52
C TYR A 631 -33.43 -25.59 5.40
N TYR A 632 -33.60 -26.08 4.17
CA TYR A 632 -34.24 -27.37 3.92
C TYR A 632 -33.47 -28.52 4.60
N ASN A 633 -32.14 -28.55 4.46
CA ASN A 633 -31.31 -29.58 5.07
C ASN A 633 -31.28 -29.50 6.59
N ASN A 634 -31.40 -28.30 7.16
CA ASN A 634 -31.49 -28.08 8.60
C ASN A 634 -32.91 -28.35 9.16
N GLY A 635 -33.86 -28.80 8.32
CA GLY A 635 -35.23 -29.13 8.72
C GLY A 635 -36.20 -27.95 8.77
N ASP A 636 -35.76 -26.73 8.49
CA ASP A 636 -36.61 -25.54 8.49
C ASP A 636 -37.31 -25.33 7.13
N LYS A 637 -38.39 -26.07 6.94
CA LYS A 637 -39.15 -26.06 5.68
C LYS A 637 -39.78 -24.70 5.35
N LEU A 638 -40.18 -23.91 6.35
CA LEU A 638 -40.84 -22.62 6.14
C LEU A 638 -39.87 -21.58 5.59
N ARG A 639 -38.70 -21.43 6.24
CA ARG A 639 -37.64 -20.55 5.73
C ARG A 639 -37.11 -21.06 4.40
N ALA A 640 -36.99 -22.38 4.22
CA ALA A 640 -36.61 -22.95 2.93
C ALA A 640 -37.55 -22.50 1.80
N LEU A 641 -38.87 -22.69 1.92
CA LEU A 641 -39.85 -22.26 0.92
C LEU A 641 -39.81 -20.74 0.67
N THR A 642 -39.62 -19.94 1.72
CA THR A 642 -39.54 -18.47 1.63
C THR A 642 -38.38 -17.99 0.77
N PHE A 643 -37.23 -18.66 0.86
CA PHE A 643 -36.06 -18.32 0.05
C PHE A 643 -36.11 -18.96 -1.34
N LEU A 644 -36.56 -20.22 -1.45
CA LEU A 644 -36.65 -20.92 -2.73
C LEU A 644 -37.63 -20.24 -3.71
N SER A 645 -38.75 -19.70 -3.23
CA SER A 645 -39.74 -19.00 -4.07
C SER A 645 -39.20 -17.73 -4.72
N LYS A 646 -38.10 -17.17 -4.18
CA LYS A 646 -37.40 -16.00 -4.74
C LYS A 646 -36.35 -16.39 -5.78
N SER A 647 -36.06 -17.68 -5.94
CA SER A 647 -35.10 -18.19 -6.91
C SER A 647 -35.81 -18.57 -8.21
N ASN A 648 -35.18 -18.22 -9.34
CA ASN A 648 -35.59 -18.65 -10.68
C ASN A 648 -34.81 -19.89 -11.18
N LYS A 649 -34.16 -20.64 -10.30
CA LYS A 649 -33.41 -21.86 -10.67
C LYS A 649 -34.32 -23.08 -10.71
N ASP A 650 -34.13 -23.95 -11.70
CA ASP A 650 -34.80 -25.26 -11.78
C ASP A 650 -34.68 -26.05 -10.47
N ALA A 651 -33.47 -26.09 -9.91
CA ALA A 651 -33.19 -26.80 -8.67
C ALA A 651 -33.99 -26.27 -7.47
N ALA A 652 -34.42 -25.00 -7.48
CA ALA A 652 -35.30 -24.45 -6.45
C ALA A 652 -36.73 -24.99 -6.58
N LEU A 653 -37.28 -25.00 -7.79
CA LEU A 653 -38.60 -25.58 -8.08
C LEU A 653 -38.64 -27.07 -7.72
N THR A 654 -37.64 -27.84 -8.12
CA THR A 654 -37.57 -29.27 -7.76
C THR A 654 -37.49 -29.48 -6.24
N LEU A 655 -36.76 -28.61 -5.52
CA LEU A 655 -36.65 -28.71 -4.07
C LEU A 655 -37.95 -28.32 -3.36
N MET A 656 -38.64 -27.28 -3.83
CA MET A 656 -39.98 -26.92 -3.36
C MET A 656 -40.97 -28.06 -3.58
N ALA A 657 -40.94 -28.68 -4.77
CA ALA A 657 -41.78 -29.83 -5.10
C ALA A 657 -41.55 -31.00 -4.13
N ASN A 658 -40.28 -31.29 -3.81
CA ASN A 658 -39.92 -32.31 -2.81
C ASN A 658 -40.45 -31.97 -1.40
N ILE A 659 -40.42 -30.70 -1.01
CA ILE A 659 -40.95 -30.24 0.29
C ILE A 659 -42.46 -30.46 0.36
N TYR A 660 -43.20 -30.00 -0.64
CA TYR A 660 -44.66 -30.16 -0.71
C TYR A 660 -45.05 -31.64 -0.78
N TYR A 661 -44.34 -32.43 -1.59
CA TYR A 661 -44.57 -33.87 -1.69
C TYR A 661 -44.41 -34.59 -0.34
N LYS A 662 -43.36 -34.27 0.43
CA LYS A 662 -43.14 -34.83 1.77
C LYS A 662 -44.17 -34.37 2.80
N ASN A 663 -44.84 -33.25 2.56
CA ASN A 663 -45.92 -32.75 3.41
C ASN A 663 -47.30 -33.24 2.94
N GLU A 664 -47.36 -34.10 1.92
CA GLU A 664 -48.58 -34.60 1.28
C GLU A 664 -49.43 -33.52 0.59
N ASP A 665 -48.85 -32.34 0.33
CA ASP A 665 -49.43 -31.26 -0.47
C ASP A 665 -49.23 -31.56 -1.97
N TYR A 666 -49.86 -32.63 -2.46
CA TYR A 666 -49.58 -33.20 -3.78
C TYR A 666 -49.89 -32.24 -4.94
N ASP A 667 -50.86 -31.34 -4.80
CA ASP A 667 -51.22 -30.37 -5.83
C ASP A 667 -50.12 -29.32 -6.05
N GLU A 668 -49.58 -28.77 -4.96
CA GLU A 668 -48.46 -27.84 -5.04
C GLU A 668 -47.18 -28.54 -5.51
N ALA A 669 -46.95 -29.80 -5.09
CA ALA A 669 -45.84 -30.59 -5.59
C ALA A 669 -45.93 -30.82 -7.11
N ILE A 670 -47.12 -31.17 -7.62
CA ILE A 670 -47.40 -31.33 -9.06
C ILE A 670 -47.14 -30.02 -9.81
N ASN A 671 -47.68 -28.89 -9.32
CA ASN A 671 -47.49 -27.57 -9.92
C ASN A 671 -46.00 -27.21 -10.04
N MET A 672 -45.22 -27.41 -8.98
CA MET A 672 -43.78 -27.12 -9.00
C MET A 672 -42.98 -28.02 -9.96
N TYR A 673 -43.27 -29.33 -10.02
CA TYR A 673 -42.62 -30.22 -11.01
C TYR A 673 -43.03 -29.91 -12.46
N GLU A 674 -44.29 -29.53 -12.68
CA GLU A 674 -44.76 -29.08 -14.00
C GLU A 674 -44.06 -27.82 -14.46
N GLN A 675 -43.91 -26.83 -13.57
CA GLN A 675 -43.18 -25.61 -13.89
C GLN A 675 -41.71 -25.89 -14.19
N SER A 676 -41.06 -26.76 -13.40
CA SER A 676 -39.68 -27.22 -13.65
C SER A 676 -39.55 -27.85 -15.05
N TYR A 677 -40.44 -28.76 -15.43
CA TYR A 677 -40.42 -29.38 -16.75
C TYR A 677 -40.75 -28.38 -17.88
N LYS A 678 -41.74 -27.51 -17.69
CA LYS A 678 -42.19 -26.57 -18.71
C LYS A 678 -41.11 -25.54 -19.04
N ILE A 679 -40.47 -24.98 -18.02
CA ILE A 679 -39.49 -23.91 -18.15
C ILE A 679 -38.10 -24.46 -18.49
N PHE A 680 -37.65 -25.55 -17.83
CA PHE A 680 -36.28 -26.05 -17.93
C PHE A 680 -36.14 -27.39 -18.66
N LYS A 681 -37.24 -27.98 -19.13
CA LYS A 681 -37.27 -29.28 -19.82
C LYS A 681 -36.61 -30.42 -19.01
N ASN A 682 -36.70 -30.35 -17.69
CA ASN A 682 -36.11 -31.35 -16.80
C ASN A 682 -36.89 -32.68 -16.82
N GLU A 683 -36.37 -33.69 -17.50
CA GLU A 683 -36.99 -35.01 -17.64
C GLU A 683 -37.16 -35.75 -16.31
N LYS A 684 -36.28 -35.52 -15.33
CA LYS A 684 -36.43 -36.14 -13.99
C LYS A 684 -37.67 -35.62 -13.28
N SER A 685 -37.95 -34.32 -13.40
CA SER A 685 -39.17 -33.71 -12.88
C SER A 685 -40.42 -34.28 -13.56
N LEU A 686 -40.36 -34.59 -14.86
CA LEU A 686 -41.46 -35.26 -15.57
C LEU A 686 -41.72 -36.68 -15.06
N VAL A 687 -40.64 -37.44 -14.76
CA VAL A 687 -40.76 -38.78 -14.18
C VAL A 687 -41.41 -38.72 -12.80
N GLU A 688 -40.96 -37.83 -11.92
CA GLU A 688 -41.56 -37.68 -10.58
C GLU A 688 -42.99 -37.14 -10.65
N LEU A 689 -43.27 -36.22 -11.56
CA LEU A 689 -44.64 -35.74 -11.85
C LEU A 689 -45.58 -36.88 -12.22
N ASN A 690 -45.16 -37.76 -13.13
CA ASN A 690 -45.97 -38.90 -13.59
C ASN A 690 -46.22 -39.90 -12.45
N LYS A 691 -45.21 -40.16 -11.61
CA LYS A 691 -45.36 -40.98 -10.40
C LYS A 691 -46.38 -40.36 -9.43
N LEU A 692 -46.29 -39.05 -9.18
CA LEU A 692 -47.20 -38.32 -8.28
C LEU A 692 -48.64 -38.35 -8.80
N LYS A 693 -48.85 -38.06 -10.09
CA LYS A 693 -50.19 -38.12 -10.72
C LYS A 693 -50.80 -39.51 -10.64
N GLY A 694 -49.99 -40.56 -10.81
CA GLY A 694 -50.42 -41.96 -10.61
C GLY A 694 -50.83 -42.25 -9.17
N ARG A 695 -50.04 -41.79 -8.18
CA ARG A 695 -50.36 -41.95 -6.75
C ARG A 695 -51.63 -41.20 -6.34
N LYS A 696 -51.81 -39.95 -6.81
CA LYS A 696 -53.02 -39.17 -6.53
C LYS A 696 -54.29 -39.88 -7.01
N LYS A 697 -54.27 -40.41 -8.24
CA LYS A 697 -55.37 -41.23 -8.78
C LYS A 697 -55.64 -42.49 -7.94
N ALA A 698 -54.59 -43.18 -7.47
CA ALA A 698 -54.76 -44.37 -6.63
C ALA A 698 -55.39 -44.03 -5.25
N ILE A 699 -55.05 -42.88 -4.68
CA ILE A 699 -55.63 -42.38 -3.42
C ILE A 699 -57.11 -42.02 -3.63
N GLU A 700 -57.46 -41.31 -4.71
CA GLU A 700 -58.84 -40.97 -5.07
C GLU A 700 -59.71 -42.22 -5.28
N ILE A 701 -59.18 -43.24 -5.95
CA ILE A 701 -59.87 -44.54 -6.16
C ILE A 701 -60.10 -45.27 -4.82
N LYS A 702 -59.12 -45.25 -3.91
CA LYS A 702 -59.28 -45.82 -2.55
C LYS A 702 -60.33 -45.08 -1.73
N LYS A 703 -60.38 -43.75 -1.85
CA LYS A 703 -61.37 -42.90 -1.16
C LYS A 703 -62.80 -43.16 -1.66
N ASN A 704 -62.96 -43.36 -2.98
CA ASN A 704 -64.26 -43.69 -3.57
C ASN A 704 -64.75 -45.11 -3.21
N LYS A 705 -63.86 -46.11 -3.10
CA LYS A 705 -64.24 -47.47 -2.63
C LYS A 705 -64.72 -47.53 -1.18
N ASN A 706 -64.22 -46.65 -0.31
CA ASN A 706 -64.66 -46.61 1.09
C ASN A 706 -66.03 -45.92 1.28
N ASN A 707 -66.49 -45.12 0.32
CA ASN A 707 -67.79 -44.45 0.38
C ASN A 707 -68.98 -45.32 -0.06
N GLU A 708 -68.74 -46.47 -0.71
CA GLU A 708 -69.82 -47.41 -1.12
C GLU A 708 -70.24 -48.40 -0.01
N LEU A 709 -69.51 -48.47 1.12
CA LEU A 709 -69.77 -49.43 2.21
C LEU A 709 -70.54 -48.86 3.41
N ASN A 710 -70.68 -47.54 3.53
CA ASN A 710 -71.24 -46.88 4.72
C ASN A 710 -72.58 -46.17 4.45
N ASN A 711 -73.57 -46.89 3.93
CA ASN A 711 -74.91 -46.35 3.70
C ASN A 711 -76.00 -47.28 4.26
N VAL A 712 -76.08 -47.44 5.59
CA VAL A 712 -77.32 -47.85 6.27
C VAL A 712 -77.41 -47.25 7.69
N TYR A 713 -78.56 -46.66 8.00
CA TYR A 713 -79.12 -46.21 9.30
C TYR A 713 -78.96 -44.74 9.77
N TYR A 714 -80.00 -43.96 9.40
CA TYR A 714 -80.81 -42.95 10.10
C TYR A 714 -80.26 -41.62 10.67
N LYS A 715 -80.94 -40.57 10.18
CA LYS A 715 -81.16 -39.24 10.79
C LYS A 715 -81.85 -39.34 12.15
N GLU A 716 -81.46 -38.48 13.08
CA GLU A 716 -82.39 -37.74 13.94
C GLU A 716 -81.74 -36.43 14.42
N GLU A 717 -82.49 -35.34 14.33
CA GLU A 717 -82.14 -33.98 14.74
C GLU A 717 -82.18 -33.84 16.27
N LYS A 718 -81.20 -33.14 16.84
CA LYS A 718 -81.29 -32.58 18.21
C LYS A 718 -80.84 -31.12 18.23
N GLN A 719 -81.78 -30.26 18.63
CA GLN A 719 -81.58 -28.87 19.02
C GLN A 719 -80.43 -28.71 20.02
N PHE A 720 -79.45 -27.85 19.71
CA PHE A 720 -78.45 -27.40 20.67
C PHE A 720 -78.77 -26.00 21.22
N LYS A 721 -78.95 -25.94 22.55
CA LYS A 721 -78.99 -24.69 23.30
C LYS A 721 -77.65 -23.96 23.14
N LYS A 722 -77.69 -22.67 22.78
CA LYS A 722 -76.56 -21.74 22.88
C LYS A 722 -76.02 -21.76 24.31
N SER A 723 -74.80 -22.26 24.51
CA SER A 723 -74.04 -22.13 25.76
C SER A 723 -72.77 -21.35 25.46
N GLU A 724 -72.44 -20.38 26.32
CA GLU A 724 -71.66 -19.19 25.94
C GLU A 724 -70.12 -19.34 26.02
N TRP A 725 -69.53 -20.52 26.33
CA TRP A 725 -68.11 -20.60 26.74
C TRP A 725 -67.33 -21.72 26.01
N CYS A 726 -66.13 -21.44 25.46
CA CYS A 726 -65.18 -22.43 24.89
C CYS A 726 -64.26 -23.02 25.96
N PHE A 727 -64.72 -24.07 26.67
CA PHE A 727 -64.10 -24.65 27.88
C PHE A 727 -62.56 -24.81 27.87
N ILE A 728 -61.96 -25.49 26.89
CA ILE A 728 -60.51 -25.75 26.87
C ILE A 728 -59.71 -24.47 26.65
N THR A 729 -60.15 -23.63 25.71
CA THR A 729 -59.50 -22.36 25.40
C THR A 729 -59.55 -21.43 26.61
N THR A 730 -60.72 -21.28 27.21
CA THR A 730 -60.94 -20.50 28.44
C THR A 730 -60.05 -20.97 29.58
N ALA A 731 -60.07 -22.27 29.92
CA ALA A 731 -59.26 -22.81 31.01
C ALA A 731 -57.76 -22.59 30.78
N THR A 732 -57.32 -22.68 29.52
CA THR A 732 -55.92 -22.43 29.15
C THR A 732 -55.50 -20.98 29.36
N TYR A 733 -56.33 -20.01 28.95
CA TYR A 733 -56.03 -18.59 29.15
C TYR A 733 -56.03 -18.21 30.65
N ILE A 734 -56.99 -18.74 31.43
CA ILE A 734 -57.04 -18.53 32.89
C ILE A 734 -55.79 -19.10 33.58
N ALA A 735 -55.36 -20.32 33.23
CA ALA A 735 -54.17 -20.94 33.79
C ALA A 735 -52.86 -20.18 33.47
N LEU A 736 -52.88 -19.34 32.43
CA LEU A 736 -51.76 -18.48 32.04
C LEU A 736 -51.84 -17.07 32.64
N GLY A 737 -52.81 -16.80 33.52
CA GLY A 737 -53.03 -15.49 34.13
C GLY A 737 -53.49 -14.42 33.14
N LYS A 738 -54.09 -14.82 32.01
CA LYS A 738 -54.65 -13.91 31.01
C LYS A 738 -56.13 -13.64 31.30
N ASP A 739 -56.58 -12.44 30.97
CA ASP A 739 -57.94 -11.97 31.26
C ASP A 739 -59.00 -12.78 30.49
N TYR A 740 -60.15 -13.04 31.13
CA TYR A 740 -61.19 -13.93 30.60
C TYR A 740 -61.91 -13.38 29.35
N ASP A 741 -61.89 -12.06 29.16
CA ASP A 741 -62.53 -11.35 28.03
C ASP A 741 -61.49 -10.70 27.11
N CYS A 742 -60.56 -11.50 26.57
CA CYS A 742 -59.56 -11.02 25.62
C CYS A 742 -60.00 -11.20 24.16
N ASP A 743 -59.47 -10.35 23.27
CA ASP A 743 -59.76 -10.36 21.83
C ASP A 743 -59.51 -11.73 21.20
N GLU A 744 -58.56 -12.49 21.75
CA GLU A 744 -58.28 -13.84 21.30
C GLU A 744 -59.46 -14.79 21.51
N ILE A 745 -60.08 -14.80 22.69
CA ILE A 745 -61.25 -15.66 22.98
C ILE A 745 -62.44 -15.24 22.12
N ARG A 746 -62.66 -13.93 21.94
CA ARG A 746 -63.72 -13.41 21.05
C ARG A 746 -63.54 -13.88 19.61
N LEU A 747 -62.29 -13.95 19.12
CA LEU A 747 -62.01 -14.48 17.78
C LEU A 747 -62.39 -15.95 17.63
N PHE A 748 -62.15 -16.78 18.65
CA PHE A 748 -62.58 -18.19 18.65
C PHE A 748 -64.11 -18.33 18.69
N HIS A 749 -64.80 -17.47 19.46
CA HIS A 749 -66.26 -17.45 19.50
C HIS A 749 -66.87 -17.05 18.15
N ASN A 750 -66.37 -15.97 17.54
CA ASN A 750 -66.83 -15.54 16.22
C ASN A 750 -66.56 -16.61 15.16
N TYR A 751 -65.39 -17.26 15.21
CA TYR A 751 -65.11 -18.37 14.30
C TYR A 751 -66.13 -19.52 14.44
N ARG A 752 -66.47 -19.92 15.67
CA ARG A 752 -67.47 -20.97 15.91
C ARG A 752 -68.85 -20.56 15.40
N ASP A 753 -69.32 -19.40 15.84
CA ASP A 753 -70.71 -18.96 15.69
C ASP A 753 -71.03 -18.45 14.29
N GLU A 754 -70.03 -17.92 13.57
CA GLU A 754 -70.24 -17.34 12.24
C GLU A 754 -69.72 -18.20 11.09
N HIS A 755 -68.74 -19.07 11.35
CA HIS A 755 -68.05 -19.85 10.31
C HIS A 755 -68.17 -21.36 10.51
N LEU A 756 -67.77 -21.90 11.66
CA LEU A 756 -67.76 -23.36 11.87
C LEU A 756 -69.16 -23.95 11.82
N ILE A 757 -70.17 -23.29 12.40
CA ILE A 757 -71.55 -23.79 12.38
C ILE A 757 -72.14 -23.91 10.96
N LYS A 758 -71.60 -23.18 9.99
CA LYS A 758 -72.04 -23.22 8.59
C LYS A 758 -71.33 -24.30 7.76
N ASP A 759 -70.30 -24.94 8.30
CA ASP A 759 -69.64 -26.07 7.64
C ASP A 759 -70.52 -27.33 7.69
N GLU A 760 -70.37 -28.21 6.70
CA GLU A 760 -71.20 -29.42 6.51
C GLU A 760 -71.23 -30.37 7.72
N ASP A 761 -70.12 -30.49 8.45
CA ASP A 761 -69.94 -31.27 9.69
C ASP A 761 -69.85 -30.37 10.95
N GLY A 762 -70.06 -29.07 10.78
CA GLY A 762 -69.85 -28.03 11.79
C GLY A 762 -70.68 -28.22 13.06
N GLU A 763 -72.00 -28.38 12.92
CA GLU A 763 -72.92 -28.58 14.05
C GLU A 763 -72.57 -29.84 14.86
N LYS A 764 -72.20 -30.92 14.17
CA LYS A 764 -71.80 -32.18 14.80
C LYS A 764 -70.51 -32.01 15.62
N LEU A 765 -69.50 -31.34 15.05
CA LEU A 765 -68.23 -31.07 15.76
C LEU A 765 -68.43 -30.16 16.98
N ILE A 766 -69.29 -29.16 16.86
CA ILE A 766 -69.63 -28.28 17.99
C ILE A 766 -70.32 -29.10 19.09
N SER A 767 -71.32 -29.91 18.74
CA SER A 767 -72.01 -30.82 19.66
C SER A 767 -71.02 -31.74 20.40
N GLU A 768 -70.18 -32.46 19.66
CA GLU A 768 -69.19 -33.38 20.23
C GLU A 768 -68.20 -32.66 21.15
N TYR A 769 -67.74 -31.46 20.77
CA TYR A 769 -66.86 -30.66 21.62
C TYR A 769 -67.52 -30.30 22.95
N TYR A 770 -68.78 -29.87 22.94
CA TYR A 770 -69.50 -29.48 24.15
C TYR A 770 -69.80 -30.65 25.09
N GLU A 771 -69.90 -31.86 24.55
CA GLU A 771 -70.03 -33.08 25.35
C GLU A 771 -68.72 -33.44 26.07
N ILE A 772 -67.58 -33.32 25.37
CA ILE A 772 -66.29 -33.85 25.87
C ILE A 772 -65.43 -32.83 26.61
N ALA A 773 -65.46 -31.56 26.22
CA ALA A 773 -64.52 -30.55 26.69
C ALA A 773 -64.61 -30.23 28.19
N PRO A 774 -65.80 -30.21 28.84
CA PRO A 774 -65.89 -29.98 30.28
C PRO A 774 -65.16 -31.05 31.11
N ASN A 775 -65.34 -32.33 30.77
CA ASN A 775 -64.67 -33.44 31.48
C ASN A 775 -63.15 -33.42 31.27
N ILE A 776 -62.69 -33.09 30.05
CA ILE A 776 -61.25 -32.92 29.77
C ILE A 776 -60.66 -31.84 30.69
N VAL A 777 -61.30 -30.67 30.78
CA VAL A 777 -60.85 -29.57 31.62
C VAL A 777 -60.88 -29.95 33.11
N GLU A 778 -61.95 -30.60 33.56
CA GLU A 778 -62.08 -31.04 34.96
C GLU A 778 -60.96 -32.03 35.33
N ASN A 779 -60.67 -32.99 34.46
CA ASN A 779 -59.62 -33.99 34.69
C ASN A 779 -58.22 -33.39 34.63
N ILE A 780 -57.96 -32.41 33.74
CA ILE A 780 -56.68 -31.67 33.74
C ILE A 780 -56.52 -30.89 35.06
N ASN A 781 -57.58 -30.22 35.53
CA ASN A 781 -57.54 -29.40 36.74
C ASN A 781 -57.30 -30.22 38.03
N LYS A 782 -57.56 -31.53 38.02
CA LYS A 782 -57.27 -32.44 39.15
C LYS A 782 -55.80 -32.85 39.22
N LEU A 783 -54.99 -32.59 38.19
CA LEU A 783 -53.58 -32.96 38.15
C LEU A 783 -52.70 -31.89 38.80
N GLU A 784 -51.68 -32.29 39.55
CA GLU A 784 -50.75 -31.37 40.22
C GLU A 784 -49.97 -30.48 39.22
N ASN A 785 -49.75 -30.94 37.99
CA ASN A 785 -49.03 -30.22 36.94
C ASN A 785 -49.95 -29.53 35.91
N TYR A 786 -51.21 -29.24 36.26
CA TYR A 786 -52.21 -28.66 35.33
C TYR A 786 -51.73 -27.38 34.61
N ILE A 787 -50.98 -26.50 35.29
CA ILE A 787 -50.44 -25.26 34.69
C ILE A 787 -49.51 -25.55 33.51
N GLU A 788 -48.62 -26.54 33.65
CA GLU A 788 -47.69 -26.91 32.58
C GLU A 788 -48.42 -27.60 31.41
N ILE A 789 -49.48 -28.35 31.70
CA ILE A 789 -50.37 -28.92 30.67
C ILE A 789 -51.06 -27.79 29.88
N TYR A 790 -51.59 -26.77 30.55
CA TYR A 790 -52.19 -25.63 29.85
C TYR A 790 -51.20 -24.78 29.07
N LYS A 791 -49.98 -24.56 29.58
CA LYS A 791 -48.89 -23.95 28.79
C LYS A 791 -48.61 -24.75 27.52
N TYR A 792 -48.56 -26.07 27.63
CA TYR A 792 -48.38 -26.95 26.48
C TYR A 792 -49.53 -26.80 25.47
N ILE A 793 -50.79 -26.82 25.92
CA ILE A 793 -51.97 -26.63 25.06
C ILE A 793 -51.90 -25.28 24.35
N TYR A 794 -51.51 -24.23 25.08
CA TYR A 794 -51.41 -22.88 24.53
C TYR A 794 -50.40 -22.76 23.40
N TYR A 795 -49.14 -23.10 23.67
CA TYR A 795 -48.05 -22.93 22.70
C TYR A 795 -48.16 -23.89 21.52
N ASN A 796 -48.69 -25.10 21.74
CA ASN A 796 -48.72 -26.12 20.71
C ASN A 796 -49.97 -26.07 19.83
N TYR A 797 -51.10 -25.62 20.38
CA TYR A 797 -52.38 -25.62 19.69
C TYR A 797 -53.00 -24.21 19.63
N ILE A 798 -53.44 -23.66 20.77
CA ILE A 798 -54.30 -22.46 20.79
C ILE A 798 -53.66 -21.26 20.09
N ASN A 799 -52.38 -20.93 20.38
CA ASN A 799 -51.71 -19.80 19.72
C ASN A 799 -51.60 -20.00 18.20
N LYS A 800 -51.34 -21.23 17.75
CA LYS A 800 -51.24 -21.53 16.33
C LYS A 800 -52.61 -21.45 15.64
N ILE A 801 -53.66 -21.94 16.29
CA ILE A 801 -55.03 -21.83 15.77
C ILE A 801 -55.43 -20.35 15.69
N TYR A 802 -55.15 -19.56 16.73
CA TYR A 802 -55.37 -18.11 16.75
C TYR A 802 -54.70 -17.41 15.55
N ASN A 803 -53.44 -17.72 15.27
CA ASN A 803 -52.73 -17.15 14.11
C ASN A 803 -53.38 -17.56 12.77
N GLN A 804 -53.93 -18.77 12.66
CA GLN A 804 -54.69 -19.18 11.45
C GLN A 804 -56.03 -18.44 11.33
N LEU A 805 -56.70 -18.18 12.45
CA LEU A 805 -57.95 -17.42 12.47
C LEU A 805 -57.72 -15.95 12.07
N LEU A 806 -56.63 -15.33 12.52
CA LEU A 806 -56.26 -13.95 12.13
C LEU A 806 -56.11 -13.79 10.61
N ILE A 807 -55.54 -14.78 9.92
CA ILE A 807 -55.40 -14.78 8.46
C ILE A 807 -56.62 -15.40 7.74
N LYS A 808 -57.73 -15.61 8.46
CA LYS A 808 -59.00 -16.21 7.98
C LYS A 808 -58.82 -17.59 7.30
N ASN A 809 -57.79 -18.33 7.67
CA ASN A 809 -57.56 -19.70 7.18
C ASN A 809 -58.38 -20.71 7.99
N TYR A 810 -59.71 -20.64 7.81
CA TYR A 810 -60.69 -21.38 8.59
C TYR A 810 -60.60 -22.90 8.45
N SER A 811 -60.25 -23.42 7.27
CA SER A 811 -60.06 -24.85 7.04
C SER A 811 -58.90 -25.42 7.86
N ARG A 812 -57.76 -24.70 7.91
CA ARG A 812 -56.61 -25.10 8.71
C ARG A 812 -56.86 -24.92 10.20
N ALA A 813 -57.52 -23.83 10.59
CA ALA A 813 -57.93 -23.60 11.97
C ALA A 813 -58.82 -24.75 12.48
N LYS A 814 -59.83 -25.17 11.68
CA LYS A 814 -60.71 -26.31 11.98
C LYS A 814 -59.94 -27.59 12.26
N LYS A 815 -59.06 -27.98 11.33
CA LYS A 815 -58.28 -29.22 11.45
C LYS A 815 -57.44 -29.22 12.72
N MET A 816 -56.74 -28.11 12.99
CA MET A 816 -55.92 -27.97 14.18
C MET A 816 -56.75 -27.97 15.48
N TYR A 817 -57.98 -27.44 15.43
CA TYR A 817 -58.90 -27.45 16.55
C TYR A 817 -59.39 -28.88 16.85
N ILE A 818 -59.76 -29.64 15.83
CA ILE A 818 -60.14 -31.06 15.96
C ILE A 818 -58.98 -31.89 16.51
N ASP A 819 -57.78 -31.72 15.94
CA ASP A 819 -56.58 -32.45 16.36
C ASP A 819 -56.24 -32.18 17.84
N MET A 820 -56.38 -30.93 18.29
CA MET A 820 -56.21 -30.56 19.70
C MET A 820 -57.19 -31.32 20.59
N VAL A 821 -58.49 -31.28 20.25
CA VAL A 821 -59.55 -31.86 21.07
C VAL A 821 -59.44 -33.39 21.12
N LEU A 822 -59.15 -34.04 20.00
CA LEU A 822 -58.94 -35.49 19.95
C LEU A 822 -57.72 -35.91 20.79
N SER A 823 -56.61 -35.18 20.67
CA SER A 823 -55.41 -35.47 21.47
C SER A 823 -55.64 -35.29 22.97
N LEU A 824 -56.43 -34.29 23.37
CA LEU A 824 -56.79 -34.09 24.76
C LEU A 824 -57.82 -35.11 25.25
N LYS A 825 -58.75 -35.52 24.39
CA LYS A 825 -59.71 -36.58 24.69
C LYS A 825 -58.98 -37.89 24.99
N GLU A 826 -58.05 -38.31 24.15
CA GLU A 826 -57.25 -39.54 24.39
C GLU A 826 -56.49 -39.52 25.71
N LYS A 827 -56.08 -38.35 26.19
CA LYS A 827 -55.25 -38.21 27.39
C LYS A 827 -56.02 -37.98 28.68
N PHE A 828 -57.15 -37.29 28.61
CA PHE A 828 -57.81 -36.73 29.79
C PHE A 828 -59.31 -36.99 29.84
N TYR A 829 -59.90 -37.60 28.82
CA TYR A 829 -61.31 -38.01 28.84
C TYR A 829 -61.38 -39.51 29.17
N ILE A 830 -61.73 -39.83 30.42
CA ILE A 830 -61.86 -41.20 30.94
C ILE A 830 -63.32 -41.63 30.88
#